data_AF-A0A1U7CJI8-F1
#
_entry.id   AF-A0A1U7CJI8-F1
#
_cell.length_a   1.000
_cell.length_b   1.000
_cell.length_c   1.000
_cell.angle_alpha   90.00
_cell.angle_beta   90.00
_cell.angle_gamma   90.00
#
_symmetry.space_group_name_H-M   'P 1'
#
loop_
_entity.id
_entity.type
_entity.pdbx_description
1 polymer ?
#
loop_
_entity_poly.entity_id
_entity_poly.type
_entity_poly.pdbx_seq_one_letter_code
_entity_poly.pdbx_strand_id
1 'polypeptide(L)'
;MALVINATFDSSITNDPNAAAIEGTINRTIAAYENLITDNVTVDITFQEGGGLGGSSGGLLYFIKYADYRSALVSHATTANDNTAIASLPVQTNDPINNNSQIAVRSPLARALGFNAPNAGGAAGDGTITLNTAICNLDRTSVQDASKYDLQAVTAHEIDEILGFGSSLDAANNGTPVPTGMVRPDDLFRYDQNGARSYSSTATDQAYFSIDGGTTDLARFNQTHTAAYAGDYGDWYSFFGGQTPQVQDAFNTPGATANLDAAELTRLDVLGYSLVLNVPQVTAAADQTGVEGAAKAFNLGSFTDPDAAPWGVTVAWGDGSSNTSFFLNSAGSLGSKPHKYAEEGSYTVTVTVNDFTSQTQSKTFQVNVSDPAVIATGRSISAVEGASTGSVVLATFTDPGGPEPIGDYSADVNWGDGSGTQVGAGSIVFNGSTFEVHGVHTYAEESGPEHPGSQPYVITVTIHHESAPMTVVASSATVSDPSVVAVGVPVFAVNCKTITVSPATFTDPGGPESLNDYSASIDWGDGTGSSVGSISYAGGVFTVNGAHAYASHGNYTITTTIDHESSVPSVATSTATIKDDLGLLLLDPTAAGSLLVTGNGNVVVTGCGAVVVDSNAPYYAAVVAQNGKLSASQIHVGGGVSTWGNATINPTADHDAAVPDPLGLGLPTPPSPLFGAVNDTRSVPLTLSPGTYLGGIHVSGNATVTLAPGVYYLKGGGLSVSGNGVVKGSDVLIINVPSGPRDTITLSGLGQLNLTALTSGPYQGVVVLQAPASSNPIRVTENAKLNLTGVAYAAHAAVDISGNGRVTINPGPGTATLPPIDGALIAYDLNVADNGVLTINPDSPSLAMAATPASGSLAASTGAADVHAAAIASLAGDGGARNSSASVSGEIMAQAVLNSMAAPATDLWLTTVPLKSKTSA
;
A
#
# COMPACT_ATOMS: atom_id res chain seq x y z
N MET A 1 72.78 -36.78 21.49
CA MET A 1 72.26 -38.12 21.16
C MET A 1 71.07 -38.29 22.07
N ALA A 2 69.91 -38.61 21.49
CA ALA A 2 68.61 -38.64 22.17
C ALA A 2 68.21 -40.09 22.51
N LEU A 3 67.00 -40.29 23.05
CA LEU A 3 66.42 -41.61 23.27
C LEU A 3 66.42 -42.42 21.97
N VAL A 4 66.73 -43.71 22.07
CA VAL A 4 66.57 -44.67 20.98
C VAL A 4 65.80 -45.88 21.48
N ILE A 5 64.66 -46.19 20.88
CA ILE A 5 63.90 -47.40 21.16
C ILE A 5 64.10 -48.41 20.03
N ASN A 6 64.81 -49.50 20.31
CA ASN A 6 64.96 -50.59 19.36
C ASN A 6 63.75 -51.53 19.46
N ALA A 7 62.81 -51.39 18.54
CA ALA A 7 61.67 -52.29 18.43
C ALA A 7 62.04 -53.63 17.78
N THR A 8 61.65 -54.73 18.41
CA THR A 8 61.63 -56.07 17.82
C THR A 8 60.18 -56.55 17.69
N PHE A 9 59.74 -56.90 16.48
CA PHE A 9 58.38 -57.40 16.26
C PHE A 9 58.35 -58.92 16.24
N ASP A 10 57.53 -59.52 17.10
CA ASP A 10 57.31 -60.97 17.14
C ASP A 10 56.54 -61.47 15.90
N SER A 11 56.60 -62.78 15.69
CA SER A 11 55.86 -63.50 14.66
C SER A 11 54.33 -63.29 14.70
N SER A 12 53.76 -62.96 15.87
CA SER A 12 52.35 -62.58 15.99
C SER A 12 52.01 -61.31 15.21
N ILE A 13 52.83 -60.26 15.28
CA ILE A 13 52.63 -59.02 14.52
C ILE A 13 53.04 -59.18 13.06
N THR A 14 54.24 -59.72 12.82
CA THR A 14 54.81 -59.77 11.46
C THR A 14 54.06 -60.71 10.51
N ASN A 15 53.27 -61.66 11.04
CA ASN A 15 52.38 -62.52 10.26
C ASN A 15 50.93 -62.01 10.19
N ASP A 16 50.56 -60.93 10.90
CA ASP A 16 49.21 -60.36 10.82
C ASP A 16 48.96 -59.77 9.40
N PRO A 17 47.77 -59.93 8.80
CA PRO A 17 47.46 -59.34 7.50
C PRO A 17 47.61 -57.82 7.43
N ASN A 18 47.55 -57.13 8.57
CA ASN A 18 47.70 -55.69 8.71
C ASN A 18 49.04 -55.28 9.34
N ALA A 19 50.05 -56.16 9.34
CA ALA A 19 51.37 -55.94 9.94
C ALA A 19 51.94 -54.54 9.62
N ALA A 20 51.87 -54.10 8.36
CA ALA A 20 52.38 -52.79 7.95
C ALA A 20 51.70 -51.60 8.64
N ALA A 21 50.40 -51.67 8.91
CA ALA A 21 49.67 -50.62 9.63
C ALA A 21 49.99 -50.64 11.12
N ILE A 22 50.05 -51.84 11.71
CA ILE A 22 50.40 -52.06 13.12
C ILE A 22 51.82 -51.57 13.40
N GLU A 23 52.80 -52.10 12.68
CA GLU A 23 54.22 -51.70 12.77
C GLU A 23 54.38 -50.20 12.48
N GLY A 24 53.65 -49.67 11.49
CA GLY A 24 53.67 -48.25 11.17
C GLY A 24 53.21 -47.37 12.34
N THR A 25 52.15 -47.75 13.06
CA THR A 25 51.66 -47.02 14.24
C THR A 25 52.60 -47.16 15.43
N ILE A 26 53.13 -48.35 15.68
CA ILE A 26 54.10 -48.56 16.76
C ILE A 26 55.35 -47.72 16.52
N ASN A 27 55.91 -47.75 15.31
CA ASN A 27 57.09 -46.95 14.96
C ASN A 27 56.82 -45.43 15.03
N ARG A 28 55.61 -44.96 14.67
CA ARG A 28 55.23 -43.55 14.87
C ARG A 28 55.16 -43.17 16.34
N THR A 29 54.61 -44.06 17.17
CA THR A 29 54.55 -43.86 18.62
C THR A 29 55.95 -43.77 19.21
N ILE A 30 56.84 -44.70 18.83
CA ILE A 30 58.26 -44.68 19.21
C ILE A 30 58.92 -43.37 18.78
N ALA A 31 58.76 -42.97 17.52
CA ALA A 31 59.36 -41.73 17.02
C ALA A 31 58.87 -40.50 17.79
N ALA A 32 57.63 -40.50 18.30
CA ALA A 32 57.15 -39.42 19.17
C ALA A 32 57.96 -39.35 20.48
N TYR A 33 58.24 -40.48 21.14
CA TYR A 33 59.09 -40.52 22.32
C TYR A 33 60.56 -40.19 22.02
N GLU A 34 61.12 -40.68 20.91
CA GLU A 34 62.51 -40.39 20.51
C GLU A 34 62.73 -38.90 20.20
N ASN A 35 61.71 -38.22 19.66
CA ASN A 35 61.74 -36.78 19.43
C ASN A 35 61.49 -35.97 20.72
N LEU A 36 60.69 -36.50 21.64
CA LEU A 36 60.35 -35.88 22.92
C LEU A 36 61.50 -35.96 23.95
N ILE A 37 62.15 -37.12 24.10
CA ILE A 37 63.13 -37.36 25.17
C ILE A 37 64.56 -37.15 24.67
N THR A 38 65.27 -36.22 25.29
CA THR A 38 66.62 -35.80 24.87
C THR A 38 67.75 -36.58 25.54
N ASP A 39 67.43 -37.42 26.53
CA ASP A 39 68.43 -38.21 27.24
C ASP A 39 69.01 -39.31 26.36
N ASN A 40 70.32 -39.49 26.42
CA ASN A 40 71.03 -40.49 25.64
C ASN A 40 70.87 -41.89 26.26
N VAL A 41 69.70 -42.50 26.06
CA VAL A 41 69.38 -43.84 26.55
C VAL A 41 68.87 -44.71 25.41
N THR A 42 69.32 -45.97 25.39
CA THR A 42 68.77 -46.98 24.48
C THR A 42 67.84 -47.89 25.26
N VAL A 43 66.68 -48.19 24.67
CA VAL A 43 65.64 -49.05 25.25
C VAL A 43 65.28 -50.12 24.24
N ASP A 44 65.43 -51.39 24.62
CA ASP A 44 65.12 -52.51 23.73
C ASP A 44 63.74 -53.06 24.08
N ILE A 45 62.77 -52.98 23.16
CA ILE A 45 61.39 -53.41 23.40
C ILE A 45 60.95 -54.45 22.37
N THR A 46 60.39 -55.56 22.85
CA THR A 46 59.73 -56.54 21.98
C THR A 46 58.23 -56.28 21.94
N PHE A 47 57.64 -56.20 20.74
CA PHE A 47 56.20 -56.04 20.53
C PHE A 47 55.59 -57.35 20.02
N GLN A 48 54.49 -57.77 20.62
CA GLN A 48 53.74 -58.97 20.23
C GLN A 48 52.23 -58.73 20.34
N GLU A 49 51.43 -59.61 19.74
CA GLU A 49 49.97 -59.61 19.93
C GLU A 49 49.55 -60.56 21.05
N GLY A 50 48.44 -60.26 21.74
CA GLY A 50 47.92 -61.12 22.79
C GLY A 50 46.50 -60.78 23.27
N GLY A 51 46.11 -61.37 24.41
CA GLY A 51 44.83 -61.10 25.06
C GLY A 51 44.94 -59.97 26.10
N GLY A 52 43.85 -59.23 26.31
CA GLY A 52 43.87 -57.93 27.03
C GLY A 52 43.64 -56.78 26.05
N LEU A 53 43.77 -55.52 26.48
CA LEU A 53 43.81 -54.37 25.57
C LEU A 53 45.26 -54.04 25.20
N GLY A 54 46.06 -53.76 26.22
CA GLY A 54 47.51 -53.71 26.21
C GLY A 54 48.05 -54.40 27.46
N GLY A 55 49.36 -54.63 27.49
CA GLY A 55 50.06 -55.00 28.71
C GLY A 55 51.56 -55.09 28.52
N SER A 56 52.31 -54.55 29.48
CA SER A 56 53.76 -54.62 29.51
C SER A 56 54.23 -55.67 30.51
N SER A 57 55.21 -56.46 30.12
CA SER A 57 55.88 -57.38 31.04
C SER A 57 57.15 -56.74 31.59
N GLY A 58 57.37 -56.95 32.88
CA GLY A 58 58.26 -56.12 33.66
C GLY A 58 59.70 -56.11 33.16
N GLY A 59 60.11 -54.97 32.62
CA GLY A 59 61.52 -54.62 32.46
C GLY A 59 62.29 -54.79 33.76
N LEU A 60 63.59 -55.09 33.64
CA LEU A 60 64.48 -55.34 34.77
C LEU A 60 64.37 -54.20 35.79
N LEU A 61 63.95 -54.54 37.00
CA LEU A 61 64.00 -53.62 38.13
C LEU A 61 65.43 -53.47 38.63
N TYR A 62 65.86 -52.23 38.75
CA TYR A 62 67.13 -51.84 39.32
C TYR A 62 66.89 -51.18 40.68
N PHE A 63 67.51 -51.72 41.73
CA PHE A 63 67.28 -51.29 43.11
C PHE A 63 68.31 -50.26 43.54
N ILE A 64 67.88 -49.01 43.68
CA ILE A 64 68.73 -47.85 43.97
C ILE A 64 68.44 -47.38 45.39
N LYS A 65 69.45 -46.96 46.14
CA LYS A 65 69.18 -46.32 47.45
C LYS A 65 68.37 -45.05 47.23
N TYR A 66 67.38 -44.78 48.07
CA TYR A 66 66.55 -43.58 47.94
C TYR A 66 67.40 -42.30 47.87
N ALA A 67 68.41 -42.18 48.74
CA ALA A 67 69.32 -41.03 48.75
C ALA A 67 70.11 -40.86 47.43
N ASP A 68 70.51 -41.97 46.80
CA ASP A 68 71.24 -41.95 45.54
C ASP A 68 70.31 -41.57 44.38
N TYR A 69 69.09 -42.12 44.35
CA TYR A 69 68.07 -41.75 43.36
C TYR A 69 67.69 -40.27 43.45
N ARG A 70 67.39 -39.76 44.65
CA ARG A 70 67.10 -38.34 44.86
C ARG A 70 68.28 -37.46 44.43
N SER A 71 69.52 -37.88 44.69
CA SER A 71 70.71 -37.14 44.26
C SER A 71 70.84 -37.11 42.73
N ALA A 72 70.50 -38.22 42.07
CA ALA A 72 70.46 -38.28 40.61
C ALA A 72 69.39 -37.33 40.04
N LEU A 73 68.16 -37.32 40.58
CA LEU A 73 67.12 -36.35 40.21
C LEU A 73 67.63 -34.90 40.34
N VAL A 74 68.26 -34.57 41.47
CA VAL A 74 68.85 -33.23 41.68
C VAL A 74 69.90 -32.89 40.62
N SER A 75 70.74 -33.85 40.24
CA SER A 75 71.78 -33.62 39.22
C SER A 75 71.23 -33.54 37.80
N HIS A 76 70.06 -34.15 37.57
CA HIS A 76 69.42 -34.27 36.27
C HIS A 76 68.35 -33.20 36.02
N ALA A 77 67.97 -32.44 37.07
CA ALA A 77 66.96 -31.40 36.98
C ALA A 77 67.29 -30.33 35.94
N THR A 78 66.40 -30.14 34.97
CA THR A 78 66.51 -29.11 33.92
C THR A 78 65.30 -28.17 33.88
N THR A 79 64.17 -28.54 34.48
CA THR A 79 62.91 -27.78 34.39
C THR A 79 62.45 -27.20 35.74
N ALA A 80 61.40 -26.38 35.71
CA ALA A 80 60.73 -25.89 36.92
C ALA A 80 59.94 -26.98 37.66
N ASN A 81 59.42 -27.97 36.92
CA ASN A 81 58.71 -29.11 37.49
C ASN A 81 59.69 -30.00 38.27
N ASP A 82 60.89 -30.24 37.74
CA ASP A 82 61.95 -30.95 38.47
C ASP A 82 62.23 -30.32 39.83
N ASN A 83 62.45 -29.01 39.85
CA ASN A 83 62.76 -28.28 41.07
C ASN A 83 61.62 -28.38 42.11
N THR A 84 60.37 -28.33 41.64
CA THR A 84 59.17 -28.49 42.47
C THR A 84 59.08 -29.90 43.03
N ALA A 85 59.21 -30.92 42.16
CA ALA A 85 59.22 -32.33 42.51
C ALA A 85 60.29 -32.66 43.56
N ILE A 86 61.54 -32.24 43.33
CA ILE A 86 62.67 -32.46 44.25
C ILE A 86 62.44 -31.81 45.62
N ALA A 87 61.78 -30.65 45.67
CA ALA A 87 61.46 -29.97 46.93
C ALA A 87 60.43 -30.76 47.76
N SER A 88 59.54 -31.53 47.11
CA SER A 88 58.59 -32.42 47.78
C SER A 88 59.22 -33.72 48.32
N LEU A 89 60.45 -34.04 47.91
CA LEU A 89 61.20 -35.23 48.31
C LEU A 89 62.16 -34.91 49.47
N PRO A 90 61.94 -35.44 50.69
CA PRO A 90 62.78 -35.14 51.84
C PRO A 90 64.24 -35.60 51.65
N VAL A 91 65.18 -34.81 52.17
CA VAL A 91 66.61 -35.17 52.23
C VAL A 91 66.83 -36.13 53.41
N GLN A 92 66.79 -37.43 53.15
CA GLN A 92 66.94 -38.48 54.15
C GLN A 92 67.47 -39.78 53.52
N THR A 93 67.80 -40.77 54.35
CA THR A 93 68.38 -42.05 53.88
C THR A 93 67.36 -42.96 53.19
N ASN A 94 66.14 -43.02 53.73
CA ASN A 94 65.10 -43.96 53.33
C ASN A 94 63.95 -43.24 52.62
N ASP A 95 63.12 -43.92 51.83
CA ASP A 95 61.99 -43.28 51.16
C ASP A 95 60.96 -42.71 52.16
N PRO A 96 60.20 -41.66 51.77
CA PRO A 96 59.25 -40.98 52.64
C PRO A 96 57.88 -41.68 52.76
N ILE A 97 57.70 -42.86 52.19
CA ILE A 97 56.40 -43.57 52.15
C ILE A 97 56.35 -44.69 53.18
N ASN A 98 57.27 -45.65 53.08
CA ASN A 98 57.31 -46.83 53.94
C ASN A 98 58.69 -47.04 54.61
N ASN A 99 59.59 -46.06 54.49
CA ASN A 99 60.88 -46.01 55.16
C ASN A 99 61.84 -47.16 54.75
N ASN A 100 61.72 -47.65 53.51
CA ASN A 100 62.68 -48.55 52.89
C ASN A 100 63.95 -47.80 52.47
N SER A 101 65.10 -48.48 52.48
CA SER A 101 66.38 -47.86 52.10
C SER A 101 66.58 -47.78 50.59
N GLN A 102 65.78 -48.52 49.81
CA GLN A 102 65.87 -48.62 48.36
C GLN A 102 64.53 -48.38 47.69
N ILE A 103 64.59 -47.95 46.44
CA ILE A 103 63.46 -47.85 45.52
C ILE A 103 63.69 -48.75 44.30
N ALA A 104 62.60 -49.22 43.69
CA ALA A 104 62.64 -50.10 42.53
C ALA A 104 62.39 -49.29 41.25
N VAL A 105 63.45 -49.06 40.46
CA VAL A 105 63.41 -48.23 39.26
C VAL A 105 63.51 -49.12 38.02
N ARG A 106 62.75 -48.83 36.95
CA ARG A 106 62.92 -49.53 35.66
C ARG A 106 64.31 -49.26 35.09
N SER A 107 64.91 -50.25 34.42
CA SER A 107 66.27 -50.13 33.86
C SER A 107 66.45 -48.95 32.90
N PRO A 108 65.50 -48.60 32.00
CA PRO A 108 65.59 -47.40 31.18
C PRO A 108 65.74 -46.10 31.99
N LEU A 109 64.84 -45.85 32.95
CA LEU A 109 64.90 -44.67 33.80
C LEU A 109 66.18 -44.61 34.63
N ALA A 110 66.62 -45.75 35.17
CA ALA A 110 67.88 -45.80 35.90
C ALA A 110 69.08 -45.42 35.02
N ARG A 111 69.11 -45.84 33.74
CA ARG A 111 70.16 -45.44 32.79
C ARG A 111 70.07 -43.97 32.40
N ALA A 112 68.86 -43.43 32.21
CA ALA A 112 68.66 -42.00 31.94
C ALA A 112 69.26 -41.15 33.08
N LEU A 113 69.02 -41.54 34.33
CA LEU A 113 69.60 -40.91 35.53
C LEU A 113 71.09 -41.20 35.78
N GLY A 114 71.78 -41.87 34.84
CA GLY A 114 73.22 -42.11 34.88
C GLY A 114 73.67 -43.31 35.71
N PHE A 115 72.76 -44.17 36.17
CA PHE A 115 73.11 -45.42 36.85
C PHE A 115 73.53 -46.50 35.84
N ASN A 116 74.47 -47.36 36.24
CA ASN A 116 74.93 -48.49 35.44
C ASN A 116 73.95 -49.68 35.53
N ALA A 117 72.68 -49.44 35.21
CA ALA A 117 71.68 -50.49 35.13
C ALA A 117 71.91 -51.32 33.86
N PRO A 118 71.83 -52.67 33.93
CA PRO A 118 72.03 -53.52 32.77
C PRO A 118 70.98 -53.22 31.70
N ASN A 119 71.40 -53.24 30.44
CA ASN A 119 70.49 -53.57 29.35
C ASN A 119 70.35 -55.10 29.37
N ALA A 120 69.13 -55.63 29.45
CA ALA A 120 68.92 -57.08 29.54
C ALA A 120 69.25 -57.72 28.18
N GLY A 121 70.52 -58.04 27.93
CA GLY A 121 70.89 -58.78 26.73
C GLY A 121 70.09 -60.08 26.63
N GLY A 122 69.28 -60.23 25.57
CA GLY A 122 68.37 -61.35 25.36
C GLY A 122 67.25 -61.01 24.35
N ALA A 123 66.36 -61.97 24.05
CA ALA A 123 65.28 -61.81 23.06
C ALA A 123 64.14 -60.86 23.50
N ALA A 124 64.11 -60.41 24.76
CA ALA A 124 63.06 -59.54 25.31
C ALA A 124 63.53 -58.14 25.73
N GLY A 125 64.84 -57.86 25.79
CA GLY A 125 65.36 -56.52 26.13
C GLY A 125 64.87 -55.94 27.47
N ASP A 126 64.67 -54.62 27.51
CA ASP A 126 64.08 -53.87 28.63
C ASP A 126 62.59 -54.16 28.85
N GLY A 127 61.93 -54.92 27.98
CA GLY A 127 60.58 -55.44 28.24
C GLY A 127 59.85 -55.91 26.98
N THR A 128 58.74 -56.61 27.19
CA THR A 128 57.82 -57.02 26.11
C THR A 128 56.48 -56.34 26.29
N ILE A 129 56.01 -55.66 25.24
CA ILE A 129 54.71 -55.03 25.12
C ILE A 129 53.79 -55.95 24.32
N THR A 130 52.61 -56.25 24.86
CA THR A 130 51.59 -57.09 24.24
C THR A 130 50.38 -56.24 23.88
N LEU A 131 49.97 -56.23 22.61
CA LEU A 131 48.88 -55.38 22.10
C LEU A 131 47.75 -56.24 21.53
N ASN A 132 46.49 -55.85 21.76
CA ASN A 132 45.35 -56.46 21.09
C ASN A 132 44.89 -55.59 19.91
N THR A 133 45.59 -55.73 18.80
CA THR A 133 45.38 -54.96 17.57
C THR A 133 43.98 -55.16 16.96
N ALA A 134 43.35 -56.33 17.18
CA ALA A 134 42.05 -56.67 16.61
C ALA A 134 40.90 -55.75 17.08
N ILE A 135 41.01 -55.23 18.31
CA ILE A 135 40.02 -54.31 18.90
C ILE A 135 40.43 -52.83 18.78
N CYS A 136 41.50 -52.54 18.06
CA CYS A 136 42.00 -51.18 17.86
C CYS A 136 41.77 -50.66 16.43
N ASN A 137 41.55 -49.36 16.31
CA ASN A 137 41.83 -48.60 15.10
C ASN A 137 43.36 -48.60 14.93
N LEU A 138 43.82 -49.17 13.81
CA LEU A 138 45.24 -49.41 13.58
C LEU A 138 45.99 -48.14 13.18
N ASP A 139 45.29 -47.10 12.69
CA ASP A 139 45.83 -45.79 12.36
C ASP A 139 44.75 -44.72 12.55
N ARG A 140 45.15 -43.45 12.76
CA ARG A 140 44.23 -42.33 12.99
C ARG A 140 43.79 -41.58 11.72
N THR A 141 44.41 -41.88 10.58
CA THR A 141 44.15 -41.16 9.30
C THR A 141 43.06 -41.80 8.45
N SER A 142 42.77 -43.07 8.68
CA SER A 142 41.62 -43.76 8.13
C SER A 142 40.33 -43.41 8.89
N VAL A 143 39.18 -43.82 8.34
CA VAL A 143 37.90 -43.62 9.01
C VAL A 143 37.90 -44.41 10.32
N GLN A 144 37.77 -43.70 11.44
CA GLN A 144 37.80 -44.29 12.78
C GLN A 144 36.50 -45.04 13.08
N ASP A 145 36.62 -46.27 13.59
CA ASP A 145 35.52 -47.01 14.18
C ASP A 145 35.37 -46.60 15.66
N ALA A 146 34.28 -45.92 16.00
CA ALA A 146 34.03 -45.43 17.35
C ALA A 146 33.88 -46.55 18.40
N SER A 147 33.73 -47.82 18.00
CA SER A 147 33.67 -48.96 18.90
C SER A 147 35.04 -49.57 19.24
N LYS A 148 36.11 -49.11 18.59
CA LYS A 148 37.48 -49.59 18.77
C LYS A 148 38.35 -48.62 19.54
N TYR A 149 39.39 -49.14 20.18
CA TYR A 149 40.40 -48.34 20.88
C TYR A 149 41.42 -47.77 19.90
N ASP A 150 42.20 -46.76 20.30
CA ASP A 150 43.25 -46.22 19.46
C ASP A 150 44.58 -46.94 19.70
N LEU A 151 45.11 -47.63 18.68
CA LEU A 151 46.35 -48.42 18.82
C LEU A 151 47.54 -47.54 19.24
N GLN A 152 47.58 -46.29 18.80
CA GLN A 152 48.67 -45.37 19.14
C GLN A 152 48.67 -45.01 20.63
N ALA A 153 47.52 -44.66 21.19
CA ALA A 153 47.37 -44.39 22.62
C ALA A 153 47.66 -45.64 23.47
N VAL A 154 47.15 -46.82 23.07
CA VAL A 154 47.48 -48.07 23.79
C VAL A 154 48.98 -48.35 23.71
N THR A 155 49.62 -48.18 22.57
CA THR A 155 51.07 -48.40 22.46
C THR A 155 51.87 -47.42 23.32
N ALA A 156 51.46 -46.16 23.37
CA ALA A 156 52.10 -45.14 24.20
C ALA A 156 51.97 -45.48 25.70
N HIS A 157 50.78 -45.93 26.11
CA HIS A 157 50.52 -46.39 27.47
C HIS A 157 51.58 -47.40 27.93
N GLU A 158 51.75 -48.44 27.12
CA GLU A 158 52.66 -49.54 27.43
C GLU A 158 54.14 -49.13 27.36
N ILE A 159 54.49 -48.15 26.50
CA ILE A 159 55.86 -47.62 26.43
C ILE A 159 56.19 -46.86 27.72
N ASP A 160 55.27 -46.05 28.24
CA ASP A 160 55.48 -45.31 29.49
C ASP A 160 55.77 -46.25 30.68
N GLU A 161 55.12 -47.41 30.76
CA GLU A 161 55.37 -48.43 31.80
C GLU A 161 56.78 -49.03 31.73
N ILE A 162 57.30 -49.21 30.51
CA ILE A 162 58.68 -49.64 30.28
C ILE A 162 59.66 -48.53 30.65
N LEU A 163 59.32 -47.27 30.30
CA LEU A 163 60.14 -46.11 30.60
C LEU A 163 60.21 -45.82 32.10
N GLY A 164 59.17 -46.09 32.88
CA GLY A 164 59.27 -45.91 34.33
C GLY A 164 57.95 -45.91 35.07
N PHE A 165 56.83 -45.83 34.37
CA PHE A 165 55.54 -45.71 35.00
C PHE A 165 55.14 -47.02 35.69
N GLY A 166 54.38 -46.90 36.77
CA GLY A 166 53.78 -48.00 37.51
C GLY A 166 53.96 -47.85 39.02
N SER A 167 53.13 -48.56 39.76
CA SER A 167 53.13 -48.56 41.22
C SER A 167 53.58 -49.92 41.77
N SER A 168 54.16 -49.92 42.96
CA SER A 168 54.32 -51.16 43.71
C SER A 168 52.98 -51.73 44.21
N LEU A 169 51.89 -50.94 44.15
CA LEU A 169 50.53 -51.34 44.50
C LEU A 169 49.80 -52.13 43.41
N ASP A 170 50.29 -52.17 42.15
CA ASP A 170 49.58 -52.79 41.02
C ASP A 170 49.30 -54.29 41.24
N ALA A 171 50.12 -54.96 42.06
CA ALA A 171 49.91 -56.36 42.43
C ALA A 171 48.95 -56.57 43.63
N ALA A 172 48.43 -55.50 44.24
CA ALA A 172 47.58 -55.56 45.43
C ALA A 172 46.09 -55.60 45.05
N ASN A 173 45.32 -56.49 45.65
CA ASN A 173 43.86 -56.43 45.53
C ASN A 173 43.29 -55.32 46.42
N ASN A 174 42.13 -54.77 46.03
CA ASN A 174 41.45 -53.74 46.80
C ASN A 174 41.30 -54.11 48.29
N GLY A 175 41.78 -53.21 49.16
CA GLY A 175 41.69 -53.31 50.61
C GLY A 175 42.64 -54.33 51.25
N THR A 176 43.56 -54.93 50.49
CA THR A 176 44.61 -55.79 51.05
C THR A 176 45.76 -54.97 51.65
N PRO A 177 46.48 -55.47 52.68
CA PRO A 177 47.62 -54.73 53.24
C PRO A 177 48.62 -54.34 52.16
N VAL A 178 48.97 -53.06 52.11
CA VAL A 178 49.91 -52.54 51.11
C VAL A 178 51.31 -53.18 51.25
N PRO A 179 52.05 -53.38 50.16
CA PRO A 179 53.37 -54.00 50.21
C PRO A 179 54.36 -53.21 51.06
N THR A 180 55.09 -53.88 51.94
CA THR A 180 56.18 -53.28 52.75
C THR A 180 57.54 -53.27 52.03
N GLY A 181 57.55 -53.65 50.75
CA GLY A 181 58.75 -53.75 49.91
C GLY A 181 59.23 -52.39 49.41
N MET A 182 60.06 -52.41 48.37
CA MET A 182 60.52 -51.19 47.70
C MET A 182 59.36 -50.57 46.93
N VAL A 183 59.20 -49.25 47.06
CA VAL A 183 58.25 -48.46 46.27
C VAL A 183 58.80 -48.18 44.87
N ARG A 184 57.93 -47.84 43.92
CA ARG A 184 58.28 -47.34 42.59
C ARG A 184 58.47 -45.82 42.60
N PRO A 185 59.14 -45.24 41.59
CA PRO A 185 59.26 -43.80 41.44
C PRO A 185 57.93 -43.03 41.52
N ASP A 186 56.86 -43.52 40.88
CA ASP A 186 55.55 -42.85 40.91
C ASP A 186 54.91 -42.77 42.29
N ASP A 187 55.14 -43.79 43.12
CA ASP A 187 54.63 -43.81 44.48
C ASP A 187 55.15 -42.57 45.26
N LEU A 188 56.35 -42.07 44.92
CA LEU A 188 56.95 -40.86 45.50
C LEU A 188 56.21 -39.57 45.12
N PHE A 189 55.24 -39.61 44.23
CA PHE A 189 54.43 -38.46 43.82
C PHE A 189 52.92 -38.71 44.00
N ARG A 190 52.57 -39.73 44.80
CA ARG A 190 51.19 -40.11 45.12
C ARG A 190 50.73 -39.46 46.41
N TYR A 191 49.74 -38.57 46.33
CA TYR A 191 49.19 -37.81 47.46
C TYR A 191 47.70 -38.03 47.64
N ASP A 192 47.20 -37.93 48.86
CA ASP A 192 45.78 -37.98 49.16
C ASP A 192 45.17 -36.56 49.07
N GLN A 193 43.85 -36.51 49.15
CA GLN A 193 43.07 -35.26 49.17
C GLN A 193 43.40 -34.30 50.33
N ASN A 194 44.24 -34.71 51.29
CA ASN A 194 44.65 -33.89 52.43
C ASN A 194 46.12 -33.43 52.32
N GLY A 195 46.80 -33.72 51.20
CA GLY A 195 48.21 -33.39 50.99
C GLY A 195 49.19 -34.33 51.72
N ALA A 196 48.74 -35.49 52.19
CA ALA A 196 49.61 -36.54 52.73
C ALA A 196 49.96 -37.58 51.65
N ARG A 197 51.05 -38.33 51.80
CA ARG A 197 51.41 -39.38 50.83
C ARG A 197 50.38 -40.53 50.88
N SER A 198 49.78 -40.85 49.73
CA SER A 198 48.71 -41.86 49.62
C SER A 198 49.24 -43.20 49.14
N TYR A 199 49.60 -44.07 50.08
CA TYR A 199 50.06 -45.43 49.79
C TYR A 199 49.06 -46.44 50.37
N SER A 200 47.91 -46.52 49.71
CA SER A 200 46.75 -47.33 50.10
C SER A 200 46.17 -48.06 48.89
N SER A 201 45.77 -49.32 49.11
CA SER A 201 45.04 -50.17 48.16
C SER A 201 43.51 -50.05 48.31
N THR A 202 43.00 -49.21 49.21
CA THR A 202 41.57 -49.12 49.50
C THR A 202 40.82 -48.33 48.42
N ALA A 203 39.77 -48.90 47.84
CA ALA A 203 39.03 -48.31 46.72
C ALA A 203 38.27 -47.02 47.05
N THR A 204 38.00 -46.74 48.33
CA THR A 204 37.38 -45.48 48.76
C THR A 204 38.38 -44.35 48.92
N ASP A 205 39.66 -44.66 49.02
CA ASP A 205 40.69 -43.64 49.13
C ASP A 205 40.86 -42.96 47.78
N GLN A 206 41.32 -41.72 47.80
CA GLN A 206 41.66 -40.97 46.60
C GLN A 206 43.15 -40.71 46.61
N ALA A 207 43.77 -40.88 45.45
CA ALA A 207 45.19 -40.66 45.25
C ALA A 207 45.38 -39.81 44.00
N TYR A 208 46.27 -38.85 44.09
CA TYR A 208 46.54 -37.87 43.05
C TYR A 208 48.03 -37.82 42.78
N PHE A 209 48.37 -37.70 41.51
CA PHE A 209 49.70 -37.34 41.07
C PHE A 209 49.94 -35.86 41.36
N SER A 210 50.94 -35.59 42.19
CA SER A 210 51.30 -34.25 42.62
C SER A 210 52.80 -34.13 42.82
N ILE A 211 53.38 -33.05 42.30
CA ILE A 211 54.82 -32.80 42.35
C ILE A 211 55.20 -31.77 43.42
N ASP A 212 54.22 -31.09 44.02
CA ASP A 212 54.43 -29.97 44.95
C ASP A 212 54.02 -30.33 46.39
N GLY A 213 54.12 -31.61 46.74
CA GLY A 213 53.78 -32.08 48.08
C GLY A 213 52.29 -32.28 48.32
N GLY A 214 51.48 -32.46 47.28
CA GLY A 214 50.03 -32.64 47.38
C GLY A 214 49.26 -31.32 47.41
N THR A 215 49.85 -30.23 46.91
CA THR A 215 49.17 -28.91 46.83
C THR A 215 48.34 -28.81 45.55
N THR A 216 48.86 -29.34 44.45
CA THR A 216 48.19 -29.38 43.14
C THR A 216 47.91 -30.82 42.73
N ASP A 217 46.66 -31.10 42.35
CA ASP A 217 46.23 -32.38 41.79
C ASP A 217 46.36 -32.33 40.27
N LEU A 218 47.41 -32.96 39.71
CA LEU A 218 47.65 -32.95 38.25
C LEU A 218 46.84 -34.01 37.51
N ALA A 219 46.76 -35.21 38.09
CA ALA A 219 45.91 -36.30 37.61
C ALA A 219 45.52 -37.19 38.79
N ARG A 220 44.38 -37.86 38.71
CA ARG A 220 43.94 -38.79 39.76
C ARG A 220 44.41 -40.19 39.44
N PHE A 221 45.13 -40.84 40.35
CA PHE A 221 45.47 -42.26 40.23
C PHE A 221 44.24 -43.14 40.43
N ASN A 222 44.21 -44.27 39.73
CA ASN A 222 43.21 -45.29 39.89
C ASN A 222 43.33 -45.97 41.27
N GLN A 223 42.16 -46.28 41.83
CA GLN A 223 42.00 -46.99 43.11
C GLN A 223 41.04 -48.17 42.96
N THR A 224 40.61 -48.47 41.73
CA THR A 224 39.64 -49.53 41.44
C THR A 224 40.35 -50.76 40.91
N HIS A 225 40.71 -51.66 41.81
CA HIS A 225 41.30 -52.96 41.47
C HIS A 225 40.49 -54.10 42.12
N THR A 226 39.57 -54.69 41.35
CA THR A 226 38.66 -55.74 41.81
C THR A 226 38.85 -57.01 40.98
N ALA A 227 38.37 -58.16 41.48
CA ALA A 227 38.40 -59.42 40.73
C ALA A 227 37.66 -59.37 39.38
N ALA A 228 36.79 -58.38 39.16
CA ALA A 228 36.04 -58.20 37.91
C ALA A 228 36.65 -57.13 36.97
N TYR A 229 37.46 -56.22 37.51
CA TYR A 229 38.09 -55.10 36.80
C TYR A 229 39.44 -54.83 37.44
N ALA A 230 40.52 -55.21 36.77
CA ALA A 230 41.89 -55.07 37.25
C ALA A 230 42.56 -53.91 36.49
N GLY A 231 42.32 -52.68 36.95
CA GLY A 231 43.10 -51.52 36.51
C GLY A 231 44.26 -51.30 37.47
N ASP A 232 45.38 -50.80 36.97
CA ASP A 232 46.59 -50.63 37.77
C ASP A 232 46.50 -49.37 38.63
N TYR A 233 47.18 -49.36 39.77
CA TYR A 233 47.17 -48.27 40.73
C TYR A 233 48.09 -47.10 40.29
N GLY A 234 49.04 -47.40 39.41
CA GLY A 234 49.89 -46.44 38.72
C GLY A 234 49.21 -45.68 37.58
N ASP A 235 47.99 -46.07 37.19
CA ASP A 235 47.28 -45.48 36.07
C ASP A 235 46.34 -44.36 36.50
N TRP A 236 45.82 -43.60 35.53
CA TRP A 236 44.80 -42.60 35.75
C TRP A 236 43.42 -43.21 35.95
N TYR A 237 42.65 -42.54 36.79
CA TYR A 237 41.30 -42.93 37.15
C TYR A 237 40.31 -42.63 36.02
N SER A 238 39.74 -43.68 35.42
CA SER A 238 38.77 -43.56 34.31
C SER A 238 37.52 -44.45 34.46
N PHE A 239 37.39 -45.19 35.56
CA PHE A 239 36.40 -46.27 35.75
C PHE A 239 34.92 -45.88 35.55
N PHE A 240 34.49 -44.69 35.98
CA PHE A 240 33.07 -44.26 35.84
C PHE A 240 32.77 -43.50 34.54
N GLY A 241 33.76 -43.32 33.67
CA GLY A 241 33.64 -42.44 32.50
C GLY A 241 33.46 -40.96 32.88
N GLY A 242 33.42 -40.09 31.87
CA GLY A 242 33.23 -38.64 32.06
C GLY A 242 34.50 -37.84 32.37
N GLN A 243 35.66 -38.51 32.47
CA GLN A 243 36.95 -37.83 32.39
C GLN A 243 37.33 -37.61 30.91
N THR A 244 38.18 -36.62 30.65
CA THR A 244 38.83 -36.48 29.34
C THR A 244 39.73 -37.71 29.16
N PRO A 245 39.60 -38.49 28.07
CA PRO A 245 40.47 -39.64 27.85
C PRO A 245 41.95 -39.26 27.80
N GLN A 246 42.77 -39.97 28.57
CA GLN A 246 44.22 -39.80 28.66
C GLN A 246 44.94 -41.08 28.20
N VAL A 247 46.21 -41.00 27.84
CA VAL A 247 46.98 -42.18 27.39
C VAL A 247 47.12 -43.19 28.54
N GLN A 248 47.38 -42.70 29.75
CA GLN A 248 47.59 -43.48 30.97
C GLN A 248 46.30 -43.86 31.71
N ASP A 249 45.13 -43.79 31.07
CA ASP A 249 43.88 -44.22 31.69
C ASP A 249 43.90 -45.72 32.04
N ALA A 250 43.50 -46.09 33.26
CA ALA A 250 43.38 -47.49 33.69
C ALA A 250 42.36 -48.29 32.86
N PHE A 251 41.40 -47.59 32.25
CA PHE A 251 40.37 -48.13 31.40
C PHE A 251 40.17 -47.17 30.20
N ASN A 252 40.81 -47.46 29.07
CA ASN A 252 40.69 -46.64 27.87
C ASN A 252 39.23 -46.52 27.39
N THR A 253 38.96 -45.45 26.65
CA THR A 253 37.64 -45.17 26.06
C THR A 253 37.63 -45.49 24.56
N PRO A 254 36.76 -46.41 24.06
CA PRO A 254 36.60 -46.63 22.63
C PRO A 254 36.22 -45.36 21.86
N GLY A 255 36.77 -45.18 20.66
CA GLY A 255 36.56 -44.00 19.81
C GLY A 255 37.34 -42.76 20.22
N ALA A 256 38.05 -42.77 21.36
CA ALA A 256 38.93 -41.68 21.77
C ALA A 256 40.33 -41.84 21.15
N THR A 257 40.95 -40.70 20.81
CA THR A 257 42.32 -40.62 20.27
C THR A 257 43.19 -39.77 21.20
N ALA A 258 43.43 -40.26 22.41
CA ALA A 258 44.18 -39.53 23.44
C ALA A 258 45.63 -39.29 23.02
N ASN A 259 46.14 -38.09 23.28
CA ASN A 259 47.54 -37.73 23.08
C ASN A 259 48.24 -37.66 24.43
N LEU A 260 49.58 -37.63 24.43
CA LEU A 260 50.34 -37.40 25.65
C LEU A 260 49.98 -36.04 26.20
N ASP A 261 49.42 -36.02 27.40
CA ASP A 261 48.85 -34.83 27.99
C ASP A 261 49.83 -34.15 28.96
N ALA A 262 49.42 -33.01 29.54
CA ALA A 262 50.29 -32.26 30.43
C ALA A 262 50.69 -33.05 31.70
N ALA A 263 49.82 -33.93 32.21
CA ALA A 263 50.10 -34.70 33.41
C ALA A 263 51.13 -35.81 33.11
N GLU A 264 51.01 -36.49 31.98
CA GLU A 264 51.93 -37.53 31.50
C GLU A 264 53.30 -36.96 31.18
N LEU A 265 53.35 -35.84 30.46
CA LEU A 265 54.60 -35.13 30.18
C LEU A 265 55.28 -34.67 31.47
N THR A 266 54.52 -34.11 32.42
CA THR A 266 55.05 -33.73 33.74
C THR A 266 55.57 -34.95 34.50
N ARG A 267 54.90 -36.10 34.39
CA ARG A 267 55.32 -37.35 35.03
C ARG A 267 56.63 -37.86 34.46
N LEU A 268 56.78 -37.95 33.13
CA LEU A 268 58.07 -38.32 32.50
C LEU A 268 59.21 -37.39 32.95
N ASP A 269 58.96 -36.08 32.96
CA ASP A 269 59.92 -35.05 33.39
C ASP A 269 60.41 -35.31 34.83
N VAL A 270 59.50 -35.29 35.80
CA VAL A 270 59.86 -35.37 37.22
C VAL A 270 60.34 -36.74 37.69
N LEU A 271 60.02 -37.81 36.95
CA LEU A 271 60.60 -39.13 37.20
C LEU A 271 62.08 -39.18 36.84
N GLY A 272 62.52 -38.35 35.89
CA GLY A 272 63.93 -38.18 35.55
C GLY A 272 64.27 -38.04 34.07
N TYR A 273 63.31 -37.84 33.16
CA TYR A 273 63.58 -37.66 31.72
C TYR A 273 63.63 -36.19 31.31
N SER A 274 64.62 -35.78 30.51
CA SER A 274 64.75 -34.43 29.95
C SER A 274 63.94 -34.30 28.66
N LEU A 275 62.88 -33.49 28.67
CA LEU A 275 61.95 -33.37 27.53
C LEU A 275 62.23 -32.15 26.64
N VAL A 276 61.98 -32.29 25.34
CA VAL A 276 61.86 -31.18 24.37
C VAL A 276 60.46 -31.20 23.75
N LEU A 277 59.70 -30.13 24.00
CA LEU A 277 58.36 -29.97 23.44
C LEU A 277 58.44 -29.08 22.21
N ASN A 278 58.23 -29.67 21.03
CA ASN A 278 58.08 -28.91 19.82
C ASN A 278 56.63 -28.45 19.69
N VAL A 279 56.40 -27.28 19.09
CA VAL A 279 55.05 -26.77 18.85
C VAL A 279 54.84 -26.74 17.35
N PRO A 280 53.71 -27.25 16.82
CA PRO A 280 53.41 -27.16 15.40
C PRO A 280 53.45 -25.70 14.94
N GLN A 281 54.15 -25.41 13.85
CA GLN A 281 54.20 -24.06 13.27
C GLN A 281 53.22 -23.97 12.09
N VAL A 282 52.05 -23.41 12.34
CA VAL A 282 50.96 -23.22 11.39
C VAL A 282 51.11 -21.91 10.62
N THR A 283 50.97 -22.01 9.30
CA THR A 283 50.88 -20.89 8.37
C THR A 283 49.45 -20.77 7.89
N ALA A 284 48.82 -19.63 8.15
CA ALA A 284 47.46 -19.34 7.72
C ALA A 284 47.32 -19.38 6.19
N ALA A 285 46.14 -19.77 5.70
CA ALA A 285 45.76 -19.46 4.33
C ALA A 285 45.58 -17.95 4.14
N ALA A 286 45.54 -17.50 2.88
CA ALA A 286 45.06 -16.16 2.56
C ALA A 286 43.54 -16.08 2.77
N ASP A 287 43.04 -14.87 2.97
CA ASP A 287 41.60 -14.60 3.03
C ASP A 287 40.92 -15.03 1.71
N GLN A 288 39.73 -15.60 1.84
CA GLN A 288 38.99 -16.20 0.74
C GLN A 288 37.58 -15.62 0.68
N THR A 289 36.90 -15.83 -0.46
CA THR A 289 35.50 -15.42 -0.65
C THR A 289 34.58 -16.61 -0.79
N GLY A 290 33.32 -16.47 -0.42
CA GLY A 290 32.26 -17.45 -0.60
C GLY A 290 30.99 -16.80 -1.14
N VAL A 291 30.02 -17.62 -1.53
CA VAL A 291 28.64 -17.20 -1.76
C VAL A 291 27.81 -18.00 -0.77
N GLU A 292 26.89 -17.34 -0.09
CA GLU A 292 25.97 -18.00 0.83
C GLU A 292 25.16 -19.08 0.12
N GLY A 293 24.66 -20.06 0.87
CA GLY A 293 23.91 -21.15 0.26
C GLY A 293 24.76 -22.14 -0.56
N ALA A 294 25.99 -21.77 -0.96
CA ALA A 294 26.84 -22.56 -1.86
C ALA A 294 28.03 -23.21 -1.13
N ALA A 295 28.20 -24.52 -1.30
CA ALA A 295 29.36 -25.23 -0.77
C ALA A 295 30.61 -24.91 -1.60
N LYS A 296 31.70 -24.51 -0.92
CA LYS A 296 33.01 -24.23 -1.54
C LYS A 296 34.12 -24.91 -0.76
N ALA A 297 35.13 -25.42 -1.45
CA ALA A 297 36.35 -25.90 -0.82
C ALA A 297 37.29 -24.73 -0.46
N PHE A 298 37.62 -24.59 0.83
CA PHE A 298 38.50 -23.55 1.35
C PHE A 298 39.89 -24.11 1.64
N ASN A 299 40.93 -23.41 1.21
CA ASN A 299 42.32 -23.73 1.54
C ASN A 299 42.57 -23.45 3.03
N LEU A 300 43.19 -24.39 3.74
CA LEU A 300 43.42 -24.32 5.19
C LEU A 300 44.84 -23.88 5.57
N GLY A 301 45.72 -23.66 4.59
CA GLY A 301 47.11 -23.29 4.79
C GLY A 301 48.04 -24.50 4.86
N SER A 302 49.08 -24.39 5.69
CA SER A 302 50.11 -25.41 5.86
C SER A 302 50.71 -25.36 7.25
N PHE A 303 51.47 -26.38 7.63
CA PHE A 303 52.23 -26.38 8.88
C PHE A 303 53.56 -27.12 8.73
N THR A 304 54.49 -26.85 9.65
CA THR A 304 55.74 -27.58 9.83
C THR A 304 55.90 -27.99 11.27
N ASP A 305 56.43 -29.17 11.51
CA ASP A 305 56.67 -29.70 12.84
C ASP A 305 57.78 -30.76 12.77
N PRO A 306 58.82 -30.71 13.64
CA PRO A 306 59.83 -31.75 13.72
C PRO A 306 59.33 -33.07 14.33
N ASP A 307 58.19 -33.08 15.03
CA ASP A 307 57.67 -34.26 15.70
C ASP A 307 57.14 -35.33 14.73
N ALA A 308 56.87 -36.51 15.28
CA ALA A 308 56.35 -37.63 14.51
C ALA A 308 54.84 -37.49 14.31
N ALA A 309 54.38 -37.92 13.14
CA ALA A 309 52.96 -37.98 12.82
C ALA A 309 52.21 -39.00 13.73
N PRO A 310 50.87 -38.95 13.81
CA PRO A 310 49.96 -38.06 13.10
C PRO A 310 49.66 -36.75 13.85
N TRP A 311 49.35 -35.70 13.09
CA TRP A 311 48.85 -34.44 13.64
C TRP A 311 47.34 -34.38 13.56
N GLY A 312 46.69 -33.99 14.66
CA GLY A 312 45.29 -33.64 14.68
C GLY A 312 45.08 -32.23 14.12
N VAL A 313 44.09 -32.07 13.26
CA VAL A 313 43.69 -30.78 12.70
C VAL A 313 42.22 -30.55 13.02
N THR A 314 41.90 -29.39 13.59
CA THR A 314 40.53 -28.94 13.83
C THR A 314 40.32 -27.60 13.15
N VAL A 315 39.24 -27.51 12.36
CA VAL A 315 38.83 -26.29 11.65
C VAL A 315 37.50 -25.83 12.24
N ALA A 316 37.53 -24.68 12.91
CA ALA A 316 36.32 -23.96 13.31
C ALA A 316 36.00 -22.92 12.24
N TRP A 317 34.84 -23.04 11.60
CA TRP A 317 34.47 -22.23 10.43
C TRP A 317 34.02 -20.81 10.76
N GLY A 318 33.77 -20.51 12.04
CA GLY A 318 33.41 -19.18 12.54
C GLY A 318 31.92 -18.84 12.47
N ASP A 319 31.08 -19.72 11.91
CA ASP A 319 29.64 -19.53 11.71
C ASP A 319 28.77 -20.32 12.72
N GLY A 320 29.39 -20.92 13.75
CA GLY A 320 28.70 -21.75 14.73
C GLY A 320 28.37 -23.17 14.27
N SER A 321 28.72 -23.54 13.03
CA SER A 321 28.60 -24.92 12.54
C SER A 321 29.59 -25.85 13.26
N SER A 322 29.37 -27.16 13.14
CA SER A 322 30.26 -28.16 13.74
C SER A 322 31.66 -28.08 13.13
N ASN A 323 32.68 -28.13 13.99
CA ASN A 323 34.08 -28.16 13.56
C ASN A 323 34.36 -29.35 12.65
N THR A 324 35.26 -29.16 11.70
CA THR A 324 35.81 -30.26 10.89
C THR A 324 37.12 -30.72 11.50
N SER A 325 37.23 -32.00 11.84
CA SER A 325 38.45 -32.60 12.40
C SER A 325 38.97 -33.74 11.54
N PHE A 326 40.29 -33.84 11.40
CA PHE A 326 40.97 -34.90 10.63
C PHE A 326 42.44 -35.04 11.06
N PHE A 327 43.09 -36.14 10.67
CA PHE A 327 44.52 -36.38 10.95
C PHE A 327 45.37 -36.33 9.68
N LEU A 328 46.66 -36.00 9.83
CA LEU A 328 47.66 -36.01 8.76
C LEU A 328 48.90 -36.82 9.16
N ASN A 329 49.43 -37.62 8.24
CA ASN A 329 50.66 -38.42 8.43
C ASN A 329 51.95 -37.72 7.97
N SER A 330 51.86 -36.49 7.48
CA SER A 330 53.01 -35.72 7.00
C SER A 330 52.81 -34.23 7.21
N ALA A 331 53.81 -33.54 7.74
CA ALA A 331 53.85 -32.08 7.78
C ALA A 331 53.83 -31.50 6.36
N GLY A 332 53.25 -30.30 6.23
CA GLY A 332 53.10 -29.61 4.94
C GLY A 332 51.70 -29.03 4.74
N SER A 333 51.12 -29.23 3.57
CA SER A 333 49.81 -28.65 3.23
C SER A 333 48.66 -29.30 4.01
N LEU A 334 47.76 -28.46 4.52
CA LEU A 334 46.50 -28.89 5.16
C LEU A 334 45.39 -29.20 4.13
N GLY A 335 45.65 -28.94 2.85
CA GLY A 335 44.72 -29.14 1.75
C GLY A 335 43.54 -28.16 1.77
N SER A 336 42.44 -28.55 1.11
CA SER A 336 41.18 -27.81 1.15
C SER A 336 40.05 -28.68 1.68
N LYS A 337 39.11 -28.06 2.38
CA LYS A 337 37.91 -28.73 2.90
C LYS A 337 36.64 -27.98 2.47
N PRO A 338 35.59 -28.70 2.04
CA PRO A 338 34.33 -28.07 1.67
C PRO A 338 33.61 -27.54 2.91
N HIS A 339 33.06 -26.34 2.81
CA HIS A 339 32.13 -25.76 3.77
C HIS A 339 31.05 -24.95 3.07
N LYS A 340 29.87 -24.85 3.67
CA LYS A 340 28.74 -24.04 3.20
C LYS A 340 28.34 -23.10 4.33
N TYR A 341 28.50 -21.80 4.09
CA TYR A 341 27.97 -20.76 4.96
C TYR A 341 26.48 -20.58 4.67
N ALA A 342 25.68 -20.48 5.73
CA ALA A 342 24.23 -20.30 5.62
C ALA A 342 23.89 -18.86 5.20
N GLU A 343 24.56 -17.90 5.83
CA GLU A 343 24.34 -16.46 5.63
C GLU A 343 25.61 -15.81 5.07
N GLU A 344 25.48 -14.61 4.52
CA GLU A 344 26.55 -13.72 4.12
C GLU A 344 27.34 -13.17 5.33
N GLY A 345 28.41 -12.43 5.03
CA GLY A 345 29.22 -11.77 6.06
C GLY A 345 30.66 -12.25 6.15
N SER A 346 31.38 -11.84 7.19
CA SER A 346 32.81 -12.09 7.37
C SER A 346 33.04 -13.09 8.50
N TYR A 347 33.44 -14.30 8.14
CA TYR A 347 33.66 -15.40 9.09
C TYR A 347 35.14 -15.62 9.36
N THR A 348 35.51 -15.67 10.63
CA THR A 348 36.87 -15.98 11.06
C THR A 348 37.06 -17.48 11.18
N VAL A 349 37.72 -18.08 10.19
CA VAL A 349 38.08 -19.50 10.22
C VAL A 349 39.31 -19.67 11.09
N THR A 350 39.22 -20.55 12.08
CA THR A 350 40.35 -20.92 12.96
C THR A 350 40.80 -22.33 12.65
N VAL A 351 42.06 -22.48 12.27
CA VAL A 351 42.69 -23.77 12.02
C VAL A 351 43.67 -24.05 13.16
N THR A 352 43.42 -25.13 13.89
CA THR A 352 44.24 -25.60 15.01
C THR A 352 44.91 -26.89 14.60
N VAL A 353 46.23 -26.97 14.77
CA VAL A 353 47.01 -28.18 14.58
C VAL A 353 47.64 -28.57 15.90
N ASN A 354 47.52 -29.84 16.28
CA ASN A 354 48.16 -30.41 17.45
C ASN A 354 48.93 -31.68 17.10
N ASP A 355 50.08 -31.89 17.73
CA ASP A 355 50.84 -33.13 17.64
C ASP A 355 50.41 -34.15 18.72
N PHE A 356 51.13 -35.26 18.79
CA PHE A 356 50.89 -36.35 19.74
C PHE A 356 51.32 -36.02 21.18
N THR A 357 52.09 -34.94 21.39
CA THR A 357 52.46 -34.41 22.72
C THR A 357 51.50 -33.33 23.23
N SER A 358 50.33 -33.22 22.58
CA SER A 358 49.28 -32.23 22.87
C SER A 358 49.72 -30.77 22.70
N GLN A 359 50.89 -30.53 22.11
CA GLN A 359 51.33 -29.18 21.78
C GLN A 359 50.54 -28.70 20.56
N THR A 360 50.13 -27.43 20.59
CA THR A 360 49.16 -26.90 19.62
C THR A 360 49.49 -25.48 19.19
N GLN A 361 49.15 -25.16 17.94
CA GLN A 361 49.10 -23.80 17.46
C GLN A 361 47.87 -23.58 16.57
N SER A 362 47.28 -22.38 16.69
CA SER A 362 46.16 -21.94 15.88
C SER A 362 46.52 -20.74 15.01
N LYS A 363 45.97 -20.69 13.80
CA LYS A 363 45.97 -19.52 12.94
C LYS A 363 44.57 -19.26 12.38
N THR A 364 44.34 -18.02 11.99
CA THR A 364 43.06 -17.59 11.43
C THR A 364 43.23 -16.98 10.04
N PHE A 365 42.17 -17.07 9.24
CA PHE A 365 41.96 -16.31 8.01
C PHE A 365 40.48 -15.97 7.87
N GLN A 366 40.15 -14.95 7.07
CA GLN A 366 38.76 -14.55 6.84
C GLN A 366 38.16 -15.28 5.63
N VAL A 367 36.89 -15.63 5.74
CA VAL A 367 36.03 -15.93 4.60
C VAL A 367 34.96 -14.87 4.50
N ASN A 368 35.00 -14.06 3.44
CA ASN A 368 33.97 -13.07 3.15
C ASN A 368 32.92 -13.69 2.20
N VAL A 369 31.74 -13.95 2.73
CA VAL A 369 30.61 -14.55 2.03
C VAL A 369 29.73 -13.41 1.51
N SER A 370 29.43 -13.44 0.21
CA SER A 370 28.57 -12.46 -0.44
C SER A 370 27.16 -13.00 -0.61
N ASP A 371 26.19 -12.10 -0.47
CA ASP A 371 24.78 -12.29 -0.78
C ASP A 371 24.49 -12.02 -2.29
N PRO A 372 23.90 -12.99 -3.03
CA PRO A 372 23.49 -12.83 -4.42
C PRO A 372 22.13 -12.13 -4.57
N ALA A 373 22.05 -11.11 -5.44
CA ALA A 373 20.80 -10.44 -5.78
C ALA A 373 19.65 -11.41 -6.17
N VAL A 374 18.45 -11.12 -5.68
CA VAL A 374 17.23 -11.87 -6.01
C VAL A 374 16.93 -11.91 -7.51
N ILE A 375 16.25 -12.97 -7.96
CA ILE A 375 15.82 -13.13 -9.36
C ILE A 375 14.34 -12.81 -9.44
N ALA A 376 13.97 -11.70 -10.09
CA ALA A 376 12.60 -11.20 -10.14
C ALA A 376 11.98 -11.20 -11.55
N THR A 377 10.65 -11.33 -11.62
CA THR A 377 9.83 -11.19 -12.84
C THR A 377 8.61 -10.31 -12.54
N GLY A 378 8.40 -9.29 -13.37
CA GLY A 378 7.28 -8.35 -13.25
C GLY A 378 5.99 -8.93 -13.80
N ARG A 379 4.85 -8.49 -13.26
CA ARG A 379 3.52 -8.91 -13.65
C ARG A 379 2.68 -7.70 -14.03
N SER A 380 2.14 -7.71 -15.25
CA SER A 380 1.26 -6.65 -15.72
C SER A 380 -0.16 -6.80 -15.16
N ILE A 381 -0.85 -5.69 -15.01
CA ILE A 381 -2.20 -5.60 -14.44
C ILE A 381 -3.17 -4.84 -15.36
N SER A 382 -4.46 -4.95 -15.06
CA SER A 382 -5.51 -4.11 -15.61
C SER A 382 -6.20 -3.34 -14.48
N ALA A 383 -6.57 -2.09 -14.75
CA ALA A 383 -7.24 -1.22 -13.79
C ALA A 383 -8.36 -0.43 -14.48
N VAL A 384 -9.18 0.24 -13.68
CA VAL A 384 -10.18 1.21 -14.14
C VAL A 384 -9.81 2.55 -13.53
N GLU A 385 -9.88 3.61 -14.32
CA GLU A 385 -9.63 4.97 -13.86
C GLU A 385 -10.53 5.34 -12.66
N GLY A 386 -9.99 6.10 -11.71
CA GLY A 386 -10.70 6.53 -10.50
C GLY A 386 -10.97 5.40 -9.50
N ALA A 387 -10.87 4.13 -9.92
CA ALA A 387 -11.08 2.97 -9.08
C ALA A 387 -9.76 2.45 -8.50
N SER A 388 -9.82 1.98 -7.25
CA SER A 388 -8.69 1.27 -6.65
C SER A 388 -8.50 -0.08 -7.34
N THR A 389 -7.26 -0.44 -7.65
CA THR A 389 -6.89 -1.76 -8.15
C THR A 389 -7.20 -2.90 -7.17
N GLY A 390 -7.42 -2.58 -5.89
CA GLY A 390 -7.26 -3.54 -4.81
C GLY A 390 -5.82 -4.06 -4.73
N SER A 391 -5.58 -5.06 -3.88
CA SER A 391 -4.24 -5.69 -3.78
C SER A 391 -3.98 -6.57 -5.00
N VAL A 392 -2.97 -6.20 -5.78
CA VAL A 392 -2.55 -6.90 -6.99
C VAL A 392 -1.09 -7.32 -6.89
N VAL A 393 -0.73 -8.45 -7.51
CA VAL A 393 0.66 -8.93 -7.57
C VAL A 393 1.39 -8.19 -8.71
N LEU A 394 2.45 -7.48 -8.36
CA LEU A 394 3.24 -6.63 -9.27
C LEU A 394 4.52 -7.31 -9.75
N ALA A 395 5.10 -8.17 -8.91
CA ALA A 395 6.28 -8.94 -9.25
C ALA A 395 6.32 -10.23 -8.42
N THR A 396 7.11 -11.19 -8.89
CA THR A 396 7.51 -12.37 -8.13
C THR A 396 9.03 -12.47 -8.13
N PHE A 397 9.62 -13.00 -7.06
CA PHE A 397 11.06 -13.23 -7.02
C PHE A 397 11.45 -14.49 -6.23
N THR A 398 12.68 -14.95 -6.47
CA THR A 398 13.34 -16.03 -5.72
C THR A 398 14.72 -15.57 -5.26
N ASP A 399 15.12 -16.04 -4.10
CA ASP A 399 16.45 -15.85 -3.54
C ASP A 399 17.36 -17.03 -3.92
N PRO A 400 18.50 -16.80 -4.61
CA PRO A 400 19.48 -17.84 -4.91
C PRO A 400 20.20 -18.45 -3.70
N GLY A 401 20.39 -17.70 -2.60
CA GLY A 401 20.98 -18.16 -1.33
C GLY A 401 20.04 -19.06 -0.53
N GLY A 402 18.73 -18.82 -0.70
CA GLY A 402 17.64 -19.53 -0.05
C GLY A 402 16.64 -18.54 0.52
N PRO A 403 15.39 -18.94 0.83
CA PRO A 403 14.41 -18.00 1.36
C PRO A 403 14.78 -17.57 2.79
N GLU A 404 14.95 -16.27 2.99
CA GLU A 404 15.17 -15.63 4.29
C GLU A 404 13.86 -15.13 4.93
N PRO A 405 13.87 -14.73 6.21
CA PRO A 405 12.75 -14.01 6.81
C PRO A 405 12.27 -12.81 5.98
N ILE A 406 10.94 -12.60 5.93
CA ILE A 406 10.33 -11.52 5.14
C ILE A 406 10.85 -10.12 5.51
N GLY A 407 11.41 -9.93 6.73
CA GLY A 407 11.96 -8.67 7.18
C GLY A 407 13.20 -8.20 6.42
N ASP A 408 13.86 -9.12 5.71
CA ASP A 408 15.14 -8.89 5.02
C ASP A 408 14.91 -8.39 3.58
N TYR A 409 13.66 -8.48 3.12
CA TYR A 409 13.22 -7.98 1.82
C TYR A 409 12.32 -6.75 1.97
N SER A 410 12.47 -5.80 1.04
CA SER A 410 11.49 -4.72 0.86
C SER A 410 11.32 -4.38 -0.61
N ALA A 411 10.20 -3.75 -0.96
CA ALA A 411 9.91 -3.39 -2.34
C ALA A 411 9.35 -1.97 -2.46
N ASP A 412 9.95 -1.21 -3.38
CA ASP A 412 9.47 0.09 -3.81
C ASP A 412 8.70 -0.06 -5.12
N VAL A 413 7.60 0.66 -5.26
CA VAL A 413 6.74 0.59 -6.45
C VAL A 413 6.59 1.97 -7.06
N ASN A 414 6.88 2.09 -8.35
CA ASN A 414 6.51 3.22 -9.18
C ASN A 414 5.44 2.77 -10.18
N TRP A 415 4.25 3.37 -10.12
CA TRP A 415 3.09 2.98 -10.92
C TRP A 415 3.09 3.52 -12.35
N GLY A 416 4.06 4.38 -12.69
CA GLY A 416 4.27 4.91 -14.05
C GLY A 416 3.43 6.14 -14.40
N ASP A 417 2.54 6.59 -13.52
CA ASP A 417 1.58 7.68 -13.75
C ASP A 417 2.03 9.06 -13.23
N GLY A 418 3.28 9.16 -12.76
CA GLY A 418 3.82 10.41 -12.21
C GLY A 418 3.47 10.67 -10.74
N SER A 419 2.74 9.77 -10.07
CA SER A 419 2.44 9.86 -8.62
C SER A 419 3.68 9.73 -7.70
N GLY A 420 4.83 9.38 -8.28
CA GLY A 420 6.11 9.19 -7.57
C GLY A 420 6.31 7.74 -7.13
N THR A 421 7.56 7.39 -6.78
CA THR A 421 7.87 6.06 -6.25
C THR A 421 7.41 5.94 -4.80
N GLN A 422 6.59 4.94 -4.52
CA GLN A 422 6.12 4.60 -3.18
C GLN A 422 7.14 3.66 -2.50
N VAL A 423 7.91 4.21 -1.56
CA VAL A 423 8.98 3.48 -0.84
C VAL A 423 8.38 2.55 0.21
N GLY A 424 8.75 1.26 0.18
CA GLY A 424 8.26 0.24 1.11
C GLY A 424 6.76 -0.07 1.02
N ALA A 425 6.11 0.29 -0.08
CA ALA A 425 4.67 0.06 -0.27
C ALA A 425 4.33 -1.36 -0.74
N GLY A 426 5.32 -2.10 -1.26
CA GLY A 426 5.15 -3.49 -1.67
C GLY A 426 4.99 -4.41 -0.45
N SER A 427 3.82 -5.03 -0.29
CA SER A 427 3.66 -6.12 0.69
C SER A 427 4.23 -7.40 0.11
N ILE A 428 5.26 -7.94 0.75
CA ILE A 428 5.92 -9.17 0.31
C ILE A 428 5.31 -10.38 1.04
N VAL A 429 4.91 -11.40 0.28
CA VAL A 429 4.34 -12.64 0.81
C VAL A 429 5.12 -13.83 0.28
N PHE A 430 5.52 -14.76 1.16
CA PHE A 430 6.18 -16.00 0.77
C PHE A 430 5.15 -17.12 0.52
N ASN A 431 5.15 -17.70 -0.69
CA ASN A 431 4.23 -18.75 -1.12
C ASN A 431 4.90 -20.14 -1.17
N GLY A 432 5.82 -20.42 -0.24
CA GLY A 432 6.50 -21.70 -0.10
C GLY A 432 7.71 -21.93 -1.01
N SER A 433 7.71 -21.38 -2.22
CA SER A 433 8.87 -21.44 -3.15
C SER A 433 9.27 -20.10 -3.76
N THR A 434 8.39 -19.11 -3.75
CA THR A 434 8.55 -17.80 -4.40
C THR A 434 7.96 -16.71 -3.53
N PHE A 435 8.54 -15.51 -3.58
CA PHE A 435 7.99 -14.31 -2.97
C PHE A 435 7.12 -13.56 -3.98
N GLU A 436 6.00 -13.02 -3.52
CA GLU A 436 5.09 -12.17 -4.30
C GLU A 436 5.11 -10.75 -3.74
N VAL A 437 5.30 -9.75 -4.61
CA VAL A 437 5.23 -8.33 -4.26
C VAL A 437 3.83 -7.82 -4.61
N HIS A 438 3.06 -7.42 -3.61
CA HIS A 438 1.71 -6.89 -3.75
C HIS A 438 1.69 -5.37 -3.61
N GLY A 439 0.85 -4.68 -4.39
CA GLY A 439 0.59 -3.25 -4.23
C GLY A 439 -0.88 -2.90 -4.45
N VAL A 440 -1.23 -1.67 -4.08
CA VAL A 440 -2.57 -1.08 -4.29
C VAL A 440 -2.37 0.32 -4.85
N HIS A 441 -3.12 0.69 -5.88
CA HIS A 441 -3.08 2.03 -6.47
C HIS A 441 -4.45 2.46 -7.02
N THR A 442 -4.58 3.74 -7.31
CA THR A 442 -5.70 4.31 -8.08
C THR A 442 -5.09 5.19 -9.17
N TYR A 443 -5.34 4.86 -10.43
CA TYR A 443 -4.93 5.69 -11.56
C TYR A 443 -5.91 6.84 -11.72
N ALA A 444 -5.38 8.06 -11.87
CA ALA A 444 -6.18 9.27 -12.04
C ALA A 444 -6.67 9.47 -13.46
N GLU A 445 -6.06 8.81 -14.44
CA GLU A 445 -6.35 8.92 -15.88
C GLU A 445 -6.22 7.52 -16.51
N GLU A 446 -6.86 7.32 -17.66
CA GLU A 446 -6.85 6.09 -18.44
C GLU A 446 -5.58 5.90 -19.31
N SER A 447 -5.45 4.71 -19.90
CA SER A 447 -4.36 4.42 -20.84
C SER A 447 -4.71 4.87 -22.26
N GLY A 448 -4.07 5.92 -22.76
CA GLY A 448 -4.43 6.51 -24.06
C GLY A 448 -3.37 7.42 -24.71
N PRO A 449 -3.53 7.75 -26.01
CA PRO A 449 -2.76 8.80 -26.71
C PRO A 449 -2.86 10.17 -26.06
N GLU A 450 -3.99 10.41 -25.40
CA GLU A 450 -4.37 11.66 -24.74
C GLU A 450 -3.42 11.94 -23.56
N HIS A 451 -2.92 10.88 -22.90
CA HIS A 451 -2.01 10.94 -21.75
C HIS A 451 -0.60 10.41 -22.09
N PRO A 452 0.39 11.28 -22.38
CA PRO A 452 1.73 10.85 -22.75
C PRO A 452 2.39 9.96 -21.67
N GLY A 453 2.81 8.76 -22.07
CA GLY A 453 3.44 7.79 -21.16
C GLY A 453 2.49 6.73 -20.57
N SER A 454 1.21 6.76 -20.93
CA SER A 454 0.17 5.84 -20.42
C SER A 454 -0.15 4.66 -21.35
N GLN A 455 0.63 4.38 -22.41
CA GLN A 455 0.30 3.38 -23.45
C GLN A 455 1.22 2.14 -23.46
N PRO A 456 1.08 1.19 -22.51
CA PRO A 456 0.46 1.28 -21.17
C PRO A 456 1.35 2.06 -20.17
N TYR A 457 0.85 2.38 -18.97
CA TYR A 457 1.71 2.87 -17.88
C TYR A 457 2.77 1.82 -17.54
N VAL A 458 4.03 2.25 -17.38
CA VAL A 458 5.14 1.36 -17.05
C VAL A 458 5.30 1.29 -15.54
N ILE A 459 4.97 0.14 -14.96
CA ILE A 459 5.22 -0.12 -13.53
C ILE A 459 6.68 -0.55 -13.37
N THR A 460 7.36 0.03 -12.39
CA THR A 460 8.71 -0.39 -11.97
C THR A 460 8.67 -0.84 -10.52
N VAL A 461 9.11 -2.06 -10.25
CA VAL A 461 9.28 -2.60 -8.90
C VAL A 461 10.77 -2.74 -8.63
N THR A 462 11.25 -2.11 -7.55
CA THR A 462 12.62 -2.24 -7.05
C THR A 462 12.59 -3.08 -5.79
N ILE A 463 13.19 -4.25 -5.82
CA ILE A 463 13.31 -5.15 -4.68
C ILE A 463 14.68 -4.92 -4.04
N HIS A 464 14.65 -4.69 -2.73
CA HIS A 464 15.82 -4.61 -1.86
C HIS A 464 15.91 -5.90 -1.06
N HIS A 465 17.11 -6.43 -0.97
CA HIS A 465 17.49 -7.59 -0.17
C HIS A 465 18.76 -7.17 0.55
N GLU A 466 18.59 -6.76 1.80
CA GLU A 466 19.64 -6.26 2.68
C GLU A 466 20.75 -5.41 2.00
N SER A 467 21.95 -5.99 1.86
CA SER A 467 23.13 -5.37 1.25
C SER A 467 23.41 -5.88 -0.17
N ALA A 468 22.61 -6.83 -0.67
CA ALA A 468 22.68 -7.31 -2.03
C ALA A 468 22.36 -6.19 -3.04
N PRO A 469 22.85 -6.32 -4.29
CA PRO A 469 22.47 -5.40 -5.35
C PRO A 469 20.94 -5.38 -5.56
N MET A 470 20.36 -4.18 -5.61
CA MET A 470 18.92 -4.00 -5.86
C MET A 470 18.50 -4.63 -7.20
N THR A 471 17.34 -5.28 -7.20
CA THR A 471 16.76 -5.87 -8.41
C THR A 471 15.60 -5.04 -8.89
N VAL A 472 15.69 -4.51 -10.11
CA VAL A 472 14.65 -3.68 -10.73
C VAL A 472 13.97 -4.46 -11.84
N VAL A 473 12.65 -4.56 -11.78
CA VAL A 473 11.84 -5.21 -12.81
C VAL A 473 10.72 -4.29 -13.28
N ALA A 474 10.46 -4.32 -14.59
CA ALA A 474 9.39 -3.55 -15.21
C ALA A 474 8.20 -4.45 -15.58
N SER A 475 7.00 -3.90 -15.44
CA SER A 475 5.75 -4.45 -15.96
C SER A 475 4.86 -3.29 -16.42
N SER A 476 3.57 -3.54 -16.64
CA SER A 476 2.66 -2.51 -17.15
C SER A 476 1.26 -2.54 -16.52
N ALA A 477 0.60 -1.39 -16.46
CA ALA A 477 -0.83 -1.29 -16.16
C ALA A 477 -1.59 -0.75 -17.37
N THR A 478 -2.63 -1.46 -17.77
CA THR A 478 -3.62 -0.97 -18.74
C THR A 478 -4.86 -0.49 -17.98
N VAL A 479 -5.14 0.81 -18.06
CA VAL A 479 -6.24 1.47 -17.36
C VAL A 479 -7.35 1.79 -18.36
N SER A 480 -8.59 1.39 -18.05
CA SER A 480 -9.75 1.70 -18.89
C SER A 480 -10.57 2.85 -18.32
N ASP A 481 -11.09 3.70 -19.20
CA ASP A 481 -12.07 4.76 -18.90
C ASP A 481 -13.52 4.19 -18.90
N PRO A 482 -14.28 4.37 -17.80
CA PRO A 482 -15.69 4.01 -17.71
C PRO A 482 -16.64 5.06 -18.31
N SER A 483 -17.47 4.67 -19.28
CA SER A 483 -18.51 5.53 -19.86
C SER A 483 -19.38 6.28 -18.84
N VAL A 484 -19.64 7.57 -19.11
CA VAL A 484 -20.52 8.43 -18.30
C VAL A 484 -21.94 7.88 -18.13
N VAL A 485 -22.56 8.21 -17.00
CA VAL A 485 -23.94 7.81 -16.66
C VAL A 485 -24.88 8.98 -16.85
N ALA A 486 -25.69 8.95 -17.90
CA ALA A 486 -26.60 10.02 -18.27
C ALA A 486 -28.07 9.76 -17.86
N VAL A 487 -28.78 10.82 -17.50
CA VAL A 487 -30.20 10.82 -17.10
C VAL A 487 -30.94 11.93 -17.83
N GLY A 488 -32.07 11.59 -18.45
CA GLY A 488 -32.92 12.55 -19.15
C GLY A 488 -33.78 13.37 -18.18
N VAL A 489 -33.93 14.66 -18.46
CA VAL A 489 -34.75 15.62 -17.70
C VAL A 489 -35.93 16.08 -18.55
N PRO A 490 -37.18 15.92 -18.09
CA PRO A 490 -38.36 16.38 -18.82
C PRO A 490 -38.38 17.89 -19.06
N VAL A 491 -38.90 18.30 -20.22
CA VAL A 491 -38.99 19.69 -20.66
C VAL A 491 -40.47 20.08 -20.80
N PHE A 492 -40.85 21.24 -20.27
CA PHE A 492 -42.18 21.82 -20.41
C PHE A 492 -42.07 23.21 -21.03
N ALA A 493 -42.81 23.44 -22.12
CA ALA A 493 -42.70 24.68 -22.88
C ALA A 493 -43.97 24.97 -23.67
N VAL A 494 -44.05 26.17 -24.22
CA VAL A 494 -45.05 26.54 -25.22
C VAL A 494 -44.44 26.52 -26.62
N ASN A 495 -45.26 26.22 -27.63
CA ASN A 495 -44.87 26.31 -29.02
C ASN A 495 -44.61 27.78 -29.44
N CYS A 496 -44.00 27.95 -30.62
CA CYS A 496 -43.71 29.28 -31.22
C CYS A 496 -42.66 30.13 -30.47
N LYS A 497 -42.12 29.66 -29.33
CA LYS A 497 -41.02 30.31 -28.58
C LYS A 497 -39.76 29.46 -28.61
N THR A 498 -38.60 30.12 -28.74
CA THR A 498 -37.31 29.49 -28.46
C THR A 498 -37.17 29.31 -26.97
N ILE A 499 -36.99 28.06 -26.54
CA ILE A 499 -36.72 27.68 -25.16
C ILE A 499 -35.24 27.40 -24.98
N THR A 500 -34.73 27.70 -23.78
CA THR A 500 -33.40 27.28 -23.33
C THR A 500 -33.60 26.40 -22.10
N VAL A 501 -33.21 25.13 -22.20
CA VAL A 501 -33.51 24.10 -21.20
C VAL A 501 -32.33 23.15 -21.03
N SER A 502 -32.37 22.35 -19.97
CA SER A 502 -31.38 21.34 -19.67
C SER A 502 -31.99 19.94 -19.84
N PRO A 503 -31.95 19.33 -21.04
CA PRO A 503 -32.66 18.08 -21.32
C PRO A 503 -32.02 16.83 -20.72
N ALA A 504 -30.79 16.90 -20.23
CA ALA A 504 -30.11 15.79 -19.58
C ALA A 504 -29.06 16.25 -18.57
N THR A 505 -28.76 15.39 -17.60
CA THR A 505 -27.60 15.49 -16.72
C THR A 505 -26.79 14.21 -16.77
N PHE A 506 -25.50 14.26 -16.45
CA PHE A 506 -24.69 13.06 -16.32
C PHE A 506 -23.64 13.16 -15.21
N THR A 507 -23.12 12.01 -14.82
CA THR A 507 -21.98 11.87 -13.91
C THR A 507 -20.93 10.98 -14.53
N ASP A 508 -19.68 11.30 -14.23
CA ASP A 508 -18.52 10.50 -14.62
C ASP A 508 -18.13 9.54 -13.47
N PRO A 509 -18.14 8.21 -13.68
CA PRO A 509 -17.69 7.25 -12.68
C PRO A 509 -16.18 7.29 -12.37
N GLY A 510 -15.33 7.67 -13.33
CA GLY A 510 -13.88 7.84 -13.17
C GLY A 510 -13.54 9.11 -12.38
N GLY A 511 -14.38 10.13 -12.52
CA GLY A 511 -14.27 11.40 -11.82
C GLY A 511 -14.52 12.56 -12.78
N PRO A 512 -14.75 13.79 -12.29
CA PRO A 512 -14.97 14.92 -13.18
C PRO A 512 -13.66 15.34 -13.86
N GLU A 513 -13.61 15.22 -15.18
CA GLU A 513 -12.50 15.66 -16.02
C GLU A 513 -12.72 17.06 -16.61
N SER A 514 -11.85 17.48 -17.53
CA SER A 514 -11.99 18.77 -18.21
C SER A 514 -13.25 18.79 -19.07
N LEU A 515 -13.90 19.95 -19.17
CA LEU A 515 -15.08 20.09 -20.04
C LEU A 515 -14.78 19.87 -21.53
N ASN A 516 -13.50 19.83 -21.93
CA ASN A 516 -13.12 19.55 -23.31
C ASN A 516 -13.15 18.06 -23.65
N ASP A 517 -13.19 17.19 -22.64
CA ASP A 517 -13.14 15.72 -22.79
C ASP A 517 -14.55 15.16 -23.03
N TYR A 518 -15.57 15.99 -22.77
CA TYR A 518 -16.98 15.72 -23.00
C TYR A 518 -17.54 16.51 -24.18
N SER A 519 -18.45 15.89 -24.94
CA SER A 519 -19.29 16.60 -25.90
C SER A 519 -20.71 16.05 -25.90
N ALA A 520 -21.69 16.88 -26.29
CA ALA A 520 -23.09 16.46 -26.29
C ALA A 520 -23.83 16.88 -27.58
N SER A 521 -24.71 16.00 -28.04
CA SER A 521 -25.66 16.25 -29.12
C SER A 521 -27.09 16.00 -28.66
N ILE A 522 -28.03 16.86 -29.05
CA ILE A 522 -29.42 16.84 -28.63
C ILE A 522 -30.32 16.72 -29.86
N ASP A 523 -31.01 15.59 -30.01
CA ASP A 523 -32.16 15.44 -30.92
C ASP A 523 -33.45 15.78 -30.18
N TRP A 524 -34.20 16.76 -30.67
CA TRP A 524 -35.40 17.30 -30.03
C TRP A 524 -36.68 16.50 -30.32
N GLY A 525 -36.61 15.50 -31.20
CA GLY A 525 -37.70 14.54 -31.44
C GLY A 525 -38.81 15.04 -32.37
N ASP A 526 -38.68 16.23 -32.96
CA ASP A 526 -39.65 16.83 -33.90
C ASP A 526 -39.19 16.79 -35.37
N GLY A 527 -38.02 16.19 -35.64
CA GLY A 527 -37.49 15.99 -36.98
C GLY A 527 -36.66 17.16 -37.53
N THR A 528 -36.35 18.19 -36.73
CA THR A 528 -35.53 19.33 -37.19
C THR A 528 -34.02 19.07 -37.25
N GLY A 529 -33.58 17.86 -36.88
CA GLY A 529 -32.16 17.49 -36.75
C GLY A 529 -31.55 17.89 -35.41
N SER A 530 -30.41 17.27 -35.06
CA SER A 530 -29.76 17.46 -33.76
C SER A 530 -28.98 18.78 -33.66
N SER A 531 -28.98 19.37 -32.46
CA SER A 531 -28.16 20.53 -32.10
C SER A 531 -27.02 20.15 -31.16
N VAL A 532 -25.93 20.93 -31.16
CA VAL A 532 -24.86 20.77 -30.16
C VAL A 532 -25.35 21.24 -28.79
N GLY A 533 -25.15 20.42 -27.77
CA GLY A 533 -25.42 20.77 -26.37
C GLY A 533 -24.19 21.40 -25.70
N SER A 534 -24.40 22.40 -24.86
CA SER A 534 -23.32 22.95 -24.02
C SER A 534 -23.32 22.29 -22.65
N ILE A 535 -22.14 21.89 -22.19
CA ILE A 535 -21.97 21.17 -20.92
C ILE A 535 -21.47 22.15 -19.86
N SER A 536 -22.08 22.11 -18.67
CA SER A 536 -21.65 22.85 -17.49
C SER A 536 -21.56 21.93 -16.28
N TYR A 537 -20.58 22.13 -15.42
CA TYR A 537 -20.38 21.33 -14.21
C TYR A 537 -20.62 22.16 -12.94
N ALA A 538 -21.52 21.69 -12.07
CA ALA A 538 -21.77 22.29 -10.77
C ALA A 538 -22.28 21.26 -9.77
N GLY A 539 -21.79 21.30 -8.53
CA GLY A 539 -22.30 20.45 -7.45
C GLY A 539 -22.15 18.94 -7.66
N GLY A 540 -21.13 18.50 -8.41
CA GLY A 540 -20.89 17.07 -8.66
C GLY A 540 -21.61 16.48 -9.88
N VAL A 541 -22.32 17.31 -10.65
CA VAL A 541 -23.15 16.85 -11.79
C VAL A 541 -22.87 17.71 -13.01
N PHE A 542 -22.73 17.06 -14.16
CA PHE A 542 -22.69 17.72 -15.47
C PHE A 542 -24.10 17.92 -15.99
N THR A 543 -24.37 19.11 -16.51
CA THR A 543 -25.67 19.49 -17.08
C THR A 543 -25.48 19.81 -18.55
N VAL A 544 -26.26 19.14 -19.40
CA VAL A 544 -26.32 19.44 -20.84
C VAL A 544 -27.41 20.48 -21.05
N ASN A 545 -27.07 21.61 -21.66
CA ASN A 545 -28.00 22.69 -21.99
C ASN A 545 -28.18 22.80 -23.50
N GLY A 546 -29.38 23.15 -23.94
CA GLY A 546 -29.70 23.36 -25.34
C GLY A 546 -30.80 24.40 -25.53
N ALA A 547 -30.89 24.95 -26.73
CA ALA A 547 -31.96 25.85 -27.11
C ALA A 547 -32.68 25.35 -28.37
N HIS A 548 -34.01 25.39 -28.37
CA HIS A 548 -34.85 24.89 -29.46
C HIS A 548 -36.21 25.59 -29.54
N ALA A 549 -36.89 25.53 -30.68
CA ALA A 549 -38.25 26.05 -30.83
C ALA A 549 -39.15 25.00 -31.50
N TYR A 550 -40.21 24.58 -30.79
CA TYR A 550 -41.19 23.65 -31.33
C TYR A 550 -42.26 24.40 -32.12
N ALA A 551 -42.55 23.91 -33.34
CA ALA A 551 -43.54 24.52 -34.23
C ALA A 551 -45.00 24.24 -33.80
N SER A 552 -45.25 23.14 -33.08
CA SER A 552 -46.60 22.69 -32.71
C SER A 552 -46.62 22.10 -31.30
N HIS A 553 -47.77 22.22 -30.63
CA HIS A 553 -48.03 21.54 -29.36
C HIS A 553 -47.95 20.01 -29.53
N GLY A 554 -47.63 19.27 -28.46
CA GLY A 554 -47.45 17.82 -28.51
C GLY A 554 -46.41 17.29 -27.52
N ASN A 555 -46.21 15.97 -27.53
CA ASN A 555 -45.18 15.30 -26.75
C ASN A 555 -44.08 14.78 -27.69
N TYR A 556 -42.84 15.20 -27.47
CA TYR A 556 -41.67 14.80 -28.27
C TYR A 556 -40.65 14.07 -27.40
N THR A 557 -40.03 13.02 -27.93
CA THR A 557 -38.95 12.30 -27.23
C THR A 557 -37.62 12.96 -27.56
N ILE A 558 -36.98 13.57 -26.55
CA ILE A 558 -35.64 14.13 -26.67
C ILE A 558 -34.62 13.01 -26.49
N THR A 559 -33.61 12.95 -27.34
CA THR A 559 -32.46 12.05 -27.21
C THR A 559 -31.18 12.87 -27.08
N THR A 560 -30.50 12.78 -25.94
CA THR A 560 -29.20 13.41 -25.70
C THR A 560 -28.11 12.34 -25.74
N THR A 561 -27.16 12.48 -26.66
CA THR A 561 -25.96 11.65 -26.75
C THR A 561 -24.80 12.42 -26.15
N ILE A 562 -24.05 11.79 -25.25
CA ILE A 562 -22.87 12.35 -24.60
C ILE A 562 -21.69 11.47 -24.95
N ASP A 563 -20.71 12.06 -25.63
CA ASP A 563 -19.43 11.44 -25.91
C ASP A 563 -18.42 11.87 -24.84
N HIS A 564 -17.62 10.92 -24.38
CA HIS A 564 -16.55 11.11 -23.41
C HIS A 564 -15.31 10.42 -23.98
N GLU A 565 -14.47 11.23 -24.60
CA GLU A 565 -13.27 10.81 -25.32
C GLU A 565 -13.44 9.58 -26.22
N SER A 566 -12.74 8.48 -25.89
CA SER A 566 -12.74 7.22 -26.63
C SER A 566 -13.66 6.16 -26.03
N SER A 567 -14.35 6.48 -24.91
CA SER A 567 -15.32 5.59 -24.29
C SER A 567 -16.59 5.45 -25.15
N VAL A 568 -17.45 4.49 -24.78
CA VAL A 568 -18.71 4.28 -25.50
C VAL A 568 -19.66 5.45 -25.18
N PRO A 569 -20.27 6.10 -26.20
CA PRO A 569 -21.18 7.22 -25.97
C PRO A 569 -22.39 6.83 -25.13
N SER A 570 -22.75 7.70 -24.18
CA SER A 570 -23.89 7.53 -23.28
C SER A 570 -25.13 8.21 -23.86
N VAL A 571 -26.29 7.55 -23.79
CA VAL A 571 -27.55 8.08 -24.35
C VAL A 571 -28.60 8.22 -23.26
N ALA A 572 -29.10 9.44 -23.10
CA ALA A 572 -30.23 9.76 -22.24
C ALA A 572 -31.46 10.15 -23.07
N THR A 573 -32.63 9.62 -22.71
CA THR A 573 -33.90 10.01 -23.30
C THR A 573 -34.77 10.76 -22.31
N SER A 574 -35.42 11.84 -22.74
CA SER A 574 -36.43 12.57 -21.97
C SER A 574 -37.63 12.95 -22.83
N THR A 575 -38.62 13.65 -22.26
CA THR A 575 -39.84 14.06 -22.97
C THR A 575 -40.00 15.57 -22.91
N ALA A 576 -40.24 16.19 -24.06
CA ALA A 576 -40.73 17.56 -24.17
C ALA A 576 -42.26 17.55 -24.25
N THR A 577 -42.94 18.17 -23.29
CA THR A 577 -44.39 18.43 -23.33
C THR A 577 -44.62 19.88 -23.74
N ILE A 578 -45.11 20.06 -24.96
CA ILE A 578 -45.33 21.37 -25.58
C ILE A 578 -46.83 21.67 -25.59
N LYS A 579 -47.21 22.84 -25.08
CA LYS A 579 -48.59 23.35 -25.08
C LYS A 579 -48.72 24.61 -25.94
N ASP A 580 -49.94 25.01 -26.25
CA ASP A 580 -50.16 26.33 -26.83
C ASP A 580 -49.95 27.42 -25.78
N ASP A 581 -49.47 28.58 -26.22
CA ASP A 581 -49.40 29.78 -25.38
C ASP A 581 -50.80 30.40 -25.24
N LEU A 582 -51.55 29.99 -24.22
CA LEU A 582 -52.96 30.35 -24.09
C LEU A 582 -53.17 31.86 -23.87
N GLY A 583 -53.90 32.51 -24.80
CA GLY A 583 -54.39 33.88 -24.65
C GLY A 583 -55.89 33.94 -24.36
N LEU A 584 -56.72 33.28 -25.17
CA LEU A 584 -58.17 33.20 -24.98
C LEU A 584 -58.61 31.74 -24.98
N LEU A 585 -59.35 31.31 -23.96
CA LEU A 585 -59.98 29.98 -23.90
C LEU A 585 -61.47 30.12 -23.56
N LEU A 586 -62.32 29.56 -24.41
CA LEU A 586 -63.77 29.49 -24.19
C LEU A 586 -64.21 28.05 -23.95
N LEU A 587 -64.76 27.82 -22.75
CA LEU A 587 -64.99 26.50 -22.18
C LEU A 587 -66.40 25.93 -22.44
N ASP A 588 -67.33 26.66 -23.09
CA ASP A 588 -68.64 26.07 -23.42
C ASP A 588 -68.49 25.04 -24.55
N PRO A 589 -68.71 23.73 -24.28
CA PRO A 589 -68.48 22.69 -25.27
C PRO A 589 -69.59 22.59 -26.34
N THR A 590 -70.70 23.32 -26.18
CA THR A 590 -71.93 23.12 -26.95
C THR A 590 -72.57 24.40 -27.50
N ALA A 591 -72.17 25.59 -27.04
CA ALA A 591 -72.82 26.84 -27.44
C ALA A 591 -72.65 27.16 -28.92
N ALA A 592 -73.78 27.43 -29.58
CA ALA A 592 -73.81 28.21 -30.81
C ALA A 592 -73.66 29.69 -30.44
N GLY A 593 -72.50 30.26 -30.74
CA GLY A 593 -72.11 31.64 -30.44
C GLY A 593 -71.17 31.74 -29.24
N SER A 594 -70.42 30.68 -28.92
CA SER A 594 -69.49 30.71 -27.78
C SER A 594 -68.48 31.85 -27.90
N LEU A 595 -67.90 32.02 -29.09
CA LEU A 595 -67.28 33.27 -29.49
C LEU A 595 -68.21 34.05 -30.42
N LEU A 596 -68.60 35.27 -30.02
CA LEU A 596 -69.42 36.16 -30.83
C LEU A 596 -68.75 37.54 -30.96
N VAL A 597 -68.31 37.89 -32.17
CA VAL A 597 -67.71 39.21 -32.48
C VAL A 597 -68.53 39.89 -33.57
N THR A 598 -69.24 40.97 -33.24
CA THR A 598 -70.22 41.62 -34.13
C THR A 598 -70.08 43.15 -34.14
N GLY A 599 -70.80 43.85 -35.02
CA GLY A 599 -70.63 45.30 -35.20
C GLY A 599 -69.25 45.63 -35.76
N ASN A 600 -68.50 46.49 -35.07
CA ASN A 600 -67.08 46.77 -35.25
C ASN A 600 -66.22 46.16 -34.11
N GLY A 601 -66.73 45.14 -33.42
CA GLY A 601 -66.03 44.47 -32.31
C GLY A 601 -64.67 43.91 -32.73
N ASN A 602 -63.67 43.99 -31.84
CA ASN A 602 -62.30 43.61 -32.17
C ASN A 602 -61.65 42.80 -31.06
N VAL A 603 -61.23 41.57 -31.36
CA VAL A 603 -60.49 40.67 -30.48
C VAL A 603 -59.08 40.49 -31.04
N VAL A 604 -58.07 40.84 -30.25
CA VAL A 604 -56.67 40.76 -30.63
C VAL A 604 -55.89 40.04 -29.54
N VAL A 605 -55.36 38.86 -29.85
CA VAL A 605 -54.36 38.16 -29.04
C VAL A 605 -53.00 38.37 -29.71
N THR A 606 -52.02 38.91 -28.98
CA THR A 606 -50.70 39.27 -29.54
C THR A 606 -49.64 38.22 -29.26
N GLY A 607 -48.48 38.34 -29.93
CA GLY A 607 -47.34 37.46 -29.68
C GLY A 607 -47.59 36.03 -30.15
N CYS A 608 -47.21 35.04 -29.36
CA CYS A 608 -47.45 33.61 -29.59
C CYS A 608 -48.85 33.16 -29.16
N GLY A 609 -49.66 34.08 -28.63
CA GLY A 609 -50.94 33.76 -28.01
C GLY A 609 -51.95 33.08 -28.92
N ALA A 610 -52.53 31.99 -28.43
CA ALA A 610 -53.58 31.22 -29.07
C ALA A 610 -54.99 31.65 -28.61
N VAL A 611 -55.95 31.54 -29.54
CA VAL A 611 -57.39 31.57 -29.25
C VAL A 611 -57.91 30.15 -29.36
N VAL A 612 -58.57 29.67 -28.31
CA VAL A 612 -59.15 28.32 -28.23
C VAL A 612 -60.65 28.44 -27.92
N VAL A 613 -61.48 27.83 -28.75
CA VAL A 613 -62.94 27.77 -28.59
C VAL A 613 -63.37 26.31 -28.56
N ASP A 614 -63.71 25.80 -27.38
CA ASP A 614 -63.99 24.36 -27.17
C ASP A 614 -65.38 23.93 -27.67
N SER A 615 -66.23 24.86 -28.11
CA SER A 615 -67.55 24.54 -28.61
C SER A 615 -67.48 23.70 -29.87
N ASN A 616 -68.11 22.51 -29.84
CA ASN A 616 -68.25 21.62 -30.99
C ASN A 616 -69.53 21.90 -31.80
N ALA A 617 -70.17 23.06 -31.61
CA ALA A 617 -71.38 23.42 -32.36
C ALA A 617 -71.08 23.49 -33.88
N PRO A 618 -71.80 22.74 -34.74
CA PRO A 618 -71.32 22.46 -36.11
C PRO A 618 -71.30 23.65 -37.07
N TYR A 619 -72.04 24.73 -36.80
CA TYR A 619 -72.16 25.87 -37.72
C TYR A 619 -71.75 27.22 -37.11
N TYR A 620 -71.87 27.37 -35.79
CA TYR A 620 -71.79 28.68 -35.14
C TYR A 620 -71.02 28.62 -33.82
N ALA A 621 -70.02 27.74 -33.65
CA ALA A 621 -69.19 27.73 -32.44
C ALA A 621 -68.48 29.08 -32.24
N ALA A 622 -67.87 29.60 -33.32
CA ALA A 622 -67.32 30.94 -33.38
C ALA A 622 -67.96 31.75 -34.51
N VAL A 623 -68.37 32.97 -34.22
CA VAL A 623 -69.06 33.87 -35.13
C VAL A 623 -68.35 35.22 -35.17
N VAL A 624 -67.84 35.62 -36.33
CA VAL A 624 -67.28 36.96 -36.56
C VAL A 624 -68.02 37.61 -37.72
N ALA A 625 -68.80 38.66 -37.45
CA ALA A 625 -69.78 39.19 -38.38
C ALA A 625 -69.77 40.72 -38.50
N GLN A 626 -70.41 41.24 -39.55
CA GLN A 626 -70.47 42.67 -39.87
C GLN A 626 -69.07 43.21 -40.15
N ASN A 627 -68.50 44.11 -39.34
CA ASN A 627 -67.11 44.58 -39.46
C ASN A 627 -66.21 44.03 -38.34
N GLY A 628 -66.64 42.95 -37.66
CA GLY A 628 -65.93 42.34 -36.55
C GLY A 628 -64.56 41.76 -36.93
N LYS A 629 -63.62 41.72 -35.97
CA LYS A 629 -62.25 41.26 -36.20
C LYS A 629 -61.75 40.33 -35.10
N LEU A 630 -61.08 39.26 -35.51
CA LEU A 630 -60.38 38.31 -34.64
C LEU A 630 -58.97 38.09 -35.17
N SER A 631 -57.95 38.30 -34.33
CA SER A 631 -56.56 38.01 -34.70
C SER A 631 -55.76 37.39 -33.56
N ALA A 632 -54.95 36.38 -33.87
CA ALA A 632 -54.08 35.67 -32.92
C ALA A 632 -52.86 35.05 -33.65
N SER A 633 -51.96 34.37 -32.93
CA SER A 633 -50.92 33.52 -33.55
C SER A 633 -51.52 32.23 -34.09
N GLN A 634 -52.40 31.62 -33.29
CA GLN A 634 -53.15 30.41 -33.61
C GLN A 634 -54.61 30.59 -33.21
N ILE A 635 -55.53 29.96 -33.96
CA ILE A 635 -56.96 29.97 -33.68
C ILE A 635 -57.49 28.54 -33.81
N HIS A 636 -57.84 27.95 -32.68
CA HIS A 636 -58.34 26.60 -32.53
C HIS A 636 -59.85 26.63 -32.22
N VAL A 637 -60.67 25.98 -33.05
CA VAL A 637 -62.13 25.93 -32.84
C VAL A 637 -62.66 24.51 -33.06
N GLY A 638 -63.18 23.88 -32.01
CA GLY A 638 -63.70 22.50 -32.09
C GLY A 638 -64.88 22.32 -33.05
N GLY A 639 -65.67 23.38 -33.26
CA GLY A 639 -66.88 23.40 -34.10
C GLY A 639 -66.77 24.31 -35.33
N GLY A 640 -67.92 24.73 -35.84
CA GLY A 640 -68.03 25.55 -37.05
C GLY A 640 -67.69 27.02 -36.80
N VAL A 641 -66.88 27.59 -37.70
CA VAL A 641 -66.56 29.02 -37.74
C VAL A 641 -67.38 29.71 -38.83
N SER A 642 -68.14 30.75 -38.48
CA SER A 642 -68.97 31.52 -39.41
C SER A 642 -68.51 32.97 -39.52
N THR A 643 -68.31 33.43 -40.76
CA THR A 643 -67.93 34.80 -41.08
C THR A 643 -68.83 35.43 -42.15
N TRP A 644 -69.31 36.66 -41.93
CA TRP A 644 -70.10 37.40 -42.94
C TRP A 644 -70.00 38.93 -42.79
N GLY A 645 -70.30 39.66 -43.87
CA GLY A 645 -70.08 41.10 -43.96
C GLY A 645 -68.64 41.42 -44.38
N ASN A 646 -68.02 42.42 -43.74
CA ASN A 646 -66.60 42.80 -43.86
C ASN A 646 -65.74 42.21 -42.72
N ALA A 647 -66.18 41.14 -42.08
CA ALA A 647 -65.50 40.53 -40.93
C ALA A 647 -64.17 39.87 -41.34
N THR A 648 -63.19 39.86 -40.43
CA THR A 648 -61.87 39.24 -40.67
C THR A 648 -61.43 38.34 -39.53
N ILE A 649 -60.91 37.15 -39.86
CA ILE A 649 -60.23 36.23 -38.95
C ILE A 649 -58.81 36.02 -39.49
N ASN A 650 -57.78 36.17 -38.63
CA ASN A 650 -56.38 35.98 -39.03
C ASN A 650 -55.52 35.37 -37.89
N PRO A 651 -54.93 34.18 -38.07
CA PRO A 651 -54.95 33.30 -39.24
C PRO A 651 -56.32 32.64 -39.45
N THR A 652 -56.46 31.74 -40.42
CA THR A 652 -57.67 30.89 -40.51
C THR A 652 -57.72 29.97 -39.30
N ALA A 653 -58.92 29.72 -38.77
CA ALA A 653 -59.10 28.78 -37.67
C ALA A 653 -58.86 27.34 -38.14
N ASP A 654 -58.16 26.56 -37.33
CA ASP A 654 -58.13 25.11 -37.46
C ASP A 654 -59.22 24.46 -36.58
N HIS A 655 -59.36 23.14 -36.72
CA HIS A 655 -60.40 22.34 -36.05
C HIS A 655 -59.80 21.38 -35.03
N ASP A 656 -58.99 21.92 -34.13
CA ASP A 656 -58.40 21.16 -33.02
C ASP A 656 -59.44 20.71 -32.00
N ALA A 657 -59.12 19.62 -31.30
CA ALA A 657 -59.99 19.06 -30.27
C ALA A 657 -60.07 19.98 -29.03
N ALA A 658 -61.21 19.93 -28.34
CA ALA A 658 -61.43 20.71 -27.12
C ALA A 658 -60.34 20.48 -26.06
N VAL A 659 -59.91 21.56 -25.41
CA VAL A 659 -58.89 21.57 -24.38
C VAL A 659 -59.56 21.54 -23.01
N PRO A 660 -59.22 20.61 -22.10
CA PRO A 660 -59.74 20.66 -20.73
C PRO A 660 -59.36 21.96 -20.03
N ASP A 661 -60.19 22.43 -19.09
CA ASP A 661 -59.85 23.61 -18.28
C ASP A 661 -58.46 23.46 -17.63
N PRO A 662 -57.47 24.29 -18.02
CA PRO A 662 -56.08 24.12 -17.61
C PRO A 662 -55.85 24.53 -16.15
N LEU A 663 -56.76 25.30 -15.54
CA LEU A 663 -56.61 25.76 -14.16
C LEU A 663 -57.54 25.03 -13.19
N GLY A 664 -58.75 24.65 -13.62
CA GLY A 664 -59.71 23.87 -12.83
C GLY A 664 -59.93 24.43 -11.41
N LEU A 665 -59.93 25.77 -11.26
CA LEU A 665 -59.82 26.42 -9.97
C LEU A 665 -61.09 26.23 -9.14
N GLY A 666 -60.92 25.87 -7.87
CA GLY A 666 -61.99 25.90 -6.87
C GLY A 666 -62.17 27.28 -6.23
N LEU A 667 -63.23 27.47 -5.44
CA LEU A 667 -63.36 28.64 -4.57
C LEU A 667 -62.45 28.50 -3.33
N PRO A 668 -61.68 29.52 -2.96
CA PRO A 668 -60.97 29.51 -1.68
C PRO A 668 -61.94 29.79 -0.53
N THR A 669 -61.52 29.45 0.69
CA THR A 669 -62.22 29.84 1.92
C THR A 669 -62.27 31.38 2.02
N PRO A 670 -63.43 31.99 2.37
CA PRO A 670 -63.54 33.43 2.52
C PRO A 670 -62.53 33.98 3.56
N PRO A 671 -61.64 34.92 3.19
CA PRO A 671 -60.62 35.45 4.08
C PRO A 671 -61.21 36.42 5.11
N SER A 672 -60.65 36.41 6.32
CA SER A 672 -60.87 37.46 7.34
C SER A 672 -60.00 38.69 7.07
N PRO A 673 -60.42 39.91 7.46
CA PRO A 673 -61.65 40.25 8.17
C PRO A 673 -62.89 40.40 7.26
N LEU A 674 -64.07 40.52 7.88
CA LEU A 674 -65.33 40.80 7.20
C LEU A 674 -65.59 42.31 7.11
N PHE A 675 -65.99 42.76 5.94
CA PHE A 675 -66.39 44.14 5.63
C PHE A 675 -67.83 44.18 5.11
N GLY A 676 -68.52 45.30 5.36
CA GLY A 676 -69.80 45.59 4.71
C GLY A 676 -69.62 46.07 3.26
N ALA A 677 -70.74 46.28 2.56
CA ALA A 677 -70.75 46.77 1.18
C ALA A 677 -70.07 48.15 1.07
N VAL A 678 -69.24 48.32 0.04
CA VAL A 678 -68.60 49.60 -0.27
C VAL A 678 -69.41 50.31 -1.35
N ASN A 679 -69.87 51.54 -1.08
CA ASN A 679 -70.55 52.39 -2.05
C ASN A 679 -69.87 53.76 -2.05
N ASP A 680 -68.84 53.92 -2.88
CA ASP A 680 -68.03 55.14 -2.90
C ASP A 680 -68.33 56.02 -4.12
N THR A 681 -68.66 57.28 -3.85
CA THR A 681 -68.94 58.31 -4.86
C THR A 681 -68.12 59.59 -4.63
N ARG A 682 -67.23 59.59 -3.63
CA ARG A 682 -66.51 60.77 -3.17
C ARG A 682 -65.26 60.98 -4.02
N SER A 683 -64.95 62.23 -4.36
CA SER A 683 -63.71 62.59 -5.09
C SER A 683 -62.45 62.58 -4.20
N VAL A 684 -62.37 61.69 -3.21
CA VAL A 684 -61.23 61.54 -2.28
C VAL A 684 -60.73 60.09 -2.35
N PRO A 685 -59.42 59.84 -2.45
CA PRO A 685 -58.89 58.48 -2.52
C PRO A 685 -59.29 57.62 -1.31
N LEU A 686 -59.76 56.39 -1.56
CA LEU A 686 -60.07 55.39 -0.55
C LEU A 686 -59.16 54.17 -0.72
N THR A 687 -58.50 53.73 0.36
CA THR A 687 -57.77 52.46 0.37
C THR A 687 -58.61 51.39 1.04
N LEU A 688 -58.76 50.24 0.37
CA LEU A 688 -59.41 49.05 0.89
C LEU A 688 -58.35 48.02 1.29
N SER A 689 -58.64 47.25 2.33
CA SER A 689 -57.79 46.14 2.80
C SER A 689 -58.33 44.80 2.29
N PRO A 690 -57.50 43.78 2.06
CA PRO A 690 -57.97 42.46 1.67
C PRO A 690 -58.88 41.85 2.73
N GLY A 691 -59.84 41.03 2.31
CA GLY A 691 -60.84 40.41 3.18
C GLY A 691 -62.15 40.08 2.44
N THR A 692 -63.18 39.74 3.19
CA THR A 692 -64.49 39.37 2.65
C THR A 692 -65.46 40.55 2.69
N TYR A 693 -65.94 41.00 1.55
CA TYR A 693 -66.89 42.10 1.39
C TYR A 693 -68.30 41.57 1.19
N LEU A 694 -69.17 41.79 2.18
CA LEU A 694 -70.57 41.40 2.14
C LEU A 694 -71.40 42.45 1.39
N GLY A 695 -71.91 42.10 0.21
CA GLY A 695 -72.69 43.03 -0.62
C GLY A 695 -71.86 43.88 -1.58
N GLY A 696 -70.61 43.48 -1.86
CA GLY A 696 -69.86 43.97 -3.03
C GLY A 696 -69.12 45.29 -2.85
N ILE A 697 -68.48 45.72 -3.94
CA ILE A 697 -67.74 46.98 -4.04
C ILE A 697 -68.30 47.77 -5.22
N HIS A 698 -68.79 48.97 -4.95
CA HIS A 698 -69.44 49.85 -5.92
C HIS A 698 -68.78 51.23 -5.91
N VAL A 699 -68.20 51.62 -7.03
CA VAL A 699 -67.44 52.87 -7.20
C VAL A 699 -68.04 53.65 -8.36
N SER A 700 -68.44 54.91 -8.12
CA SER A 700 -69.03 55.76 -9.15
C SER A 700 -68.66 57.23 -9.00
N GLY A 701 -69.19 58.11 -9.87
CA GLY A 701 -68.84 59.54 -9.83
C GLY A 701 -67.38 59.75 -10.21
N ASN A 702 -66.60 60.48 -9.41
CA ASN A 702 -65.15 60.68 -9.62
C ASN A 702 -64.31 59.95 -8.55
N ALA A 703 -64.86 58.89 -7.95
CA ALA A 703 -64.20 58.17 -6.85
C ALA A 703 -62.97 57.38 -7.32
N THR A 704 -61.94 57.32 -6.47
CA THR A 704 -60.72 56.54 -6.73
C THR A 704 -60.44 55.61 -5.56
N VAL A 705 -60.52 54.30 -5.80
CA VAL A 705 -60.27 53.25 -4.81
C VAL A 705 -58.94 52.56 -5.12
N THR A 706 -58.11 52.38 -4.10
CA THR A 706 -56.88 51.57 -4.15
C THR A 706 -57.06 50.32 -3.30
N LEU A 707 -56.81 49.16 -3.87
CA LEU A 707 -56.81 47.88 -3.18
C LEU A 707 -55.38 47.61 -2.69
N ALA A 708 -55.20 47.46 -1.38
CA ALA A 708 -53.96 46.91 -0.83
C ALA A 708 -53.76 45.45 -1.29
N PRO A 709 -52.51 44.94 -1.39
CA PRO A 709 -52.24 43.56 -1.82
C PRO A 709 -53.06 42.51 -1.04
N GLY A 710 -53.55 41.49 -1.75
CA GLY A 710 -54.27 40.35 -1.18
C GLY A 710 -55.61 40.03 -1.85
N VAL A 711 -56.37 39.16 -1.20
CA VAL A 711 -57.62 38.59 -1.74
C VAL A 711 -58.83 39.43 -1.34
N TYR A 712 -59.65 39.81 -2.31
CA TYR A 712 -60.91 40.52 -2.14
C TYR A 712 -62.06 39.60 -2.51
N TYR A 713 -62.69 39.01 -1.49
CA TYR A 713 -63.76 38.05 -1.65
C TYR A 713 -65.12 38.76 -1.59
N LEU A 714 -65.77 38.94 -2.73
CA LEU A 714 -67.05 39.64 -2.84
C LEU A 714 -68.20 38.63 -2.69
N LYS A 715 -68.82 38.59 -1.51
CA LYS A 715 -69.92 37.67 -1.21
C LYS A 715 -71.25 38.42 -1.40
N GLY A 716 -71.88 38.24 -2.56
CA GLY A 716 -73.04 39.00 -3.01
C GLY A 716 -72.71 40.45 -3.41
N GLY A 717 -73.62 41.12 -4.11
CA GLY A 717 -73.50 42.51 -4.60
C GLY A 717 -72.60 42.72 -5.82
N GLY A 718 -71.55 41.92 -6.00
CA GLY A 718 -70.65 42.01 -7.16
C GLY A 718 -69.66 43.17 -7.10
N LEU A 719 -69.11 43.54 -8.25
CA LEU A 719 -68.19 44.67 -8.42
C LEU A 719 -68.74 45.61 -9.48
N SER A 720 -68.96 46.88 -9.17
CA SER A 720 -69.38 47.86 -10.19
C SER A 720 -68.53 49.12 -10.20
N VAL A 721 -68.01 49.52 -11.36
CA VAL A 721 -67.26 50.78 -11.56
C VAL A 721 -67.89 51.61 -12.68
N SER A 722 -68.44 52.77 -12.35
CA SER A 722 -69.18 53.62 -13.31
C SER A 722 -68.83 55.11 -13.19
N GLY A 723 -69.40 55.96 -14.05
CA GLY A 723 -69.02 57.38 -14.11
C GLY A 723 -67.56 57.54 -14.51
N ASN A 724 -66.79 58.37 -13.81
CA ASN A 724 -65.32 58.48 -13.91
C ASN A 724 -64.60 57.70 -12.79
N GLY A 725 -65.27 56.70 -12.18
CA GLY A 725 -64.72 55.94 -11.06
C GLY A 725 -63.48 55.12 -11.46
N VAL A 726 -62.52 54.99 -10.55
CA VAL A 726 -61.29 54.22 -10.76
C VAL A 726 -61.06 53.27 -9.59
N VAL A 727 -60.82 51.99 -9.88
CA VAL A 727 -60.32 51.01 -8.93
C VAL A 727 -58.96 50.53 -9.40
N LYS A 728 -57.95 50.55 -8.53
CA LYS A 728 -56.59 50.09 -8.85
C LYS A 728 -56.01 49.22 -7.74
N GLY A 729 -55.18 48.25 -8.07
CA GLY A 729 -54.54 47.37 -7.10
C GLY A 729 -53.39 46.59 -7.73
N SER A 730 -52.41 46.23 -6.91
CA SER A 730 -51.30 45.36 -7.34
C SER A 730 -51.17 44.21 -6.38
N ASP A 731 -50.84 43.03 -6.90
CA ASP A 731 -50.77 41.78 -6.14
C ASP A 731 -52.13 41.48 -5.47
N VAL A 732 -53.19 41.51 -6.28
CA VAL A 732 -54.57 41.32 -5.82
C VAL A 732 -55.31 40.22 -6.60
N LEU A 733 -56.26 39.61 -5.92
CA LEU A 733 -57.25 38.70 -6.53
C LEU A 733 -58.66 39.16 -6.16
N ILE A 734 -59.47 39.48 -7.17
CA ILE A 734 -60.90 39.71 -7.01
C ILE A 734 -61.62 38.38 -7.18
N ILE A 735 -62.38 37.96 -6.16
CA ILE A 735 -63.23 36.77 -6.22
C ILE A 735 -64.68 37.22 -6.14
N ASN A 736 -65.43 37.08 -7.23
CA ASN A 736 -66.85 37.38 -7.21
C ASN A 736 -67.67 36.12 -6.94
N VAL A 737 -68.42 36.13 -5.84
CA VAL A 737 -69.29 35.02 -5.42
C VAL A 737 -70.74 35.52 -5.30
N PRO A 738 -71.51 35.48 -6.40
CA PRO A 738 -72.88 35.96 -6.44
C PRO A 738 -73.82 35.27 -5.45
N SER A 739 -74.75 36.02 -4.86
CA SER A 739 -75.92 35.51 -4.15
C SER A 739 -77.23 35.72 -4.91
N GLY A 740 -77.20 36.51 -5.99
CA GLY A 740 -78.31 36.66 -6.94
C GLY A 740 -77.84 37.06 -8.35
N PRO A 741 -78.77 37.13 -9.33
CA PRO A 741 -78.43 37.35 -10.75
C PRO A 741 -77.94 38.77 -11.07
N ARG A 742 -78.02 39.70 -10.11
CA ARG A 742 -77.53 41.09 -10.28
C ARG A 742 -76.11 41.30 -9.75
N ASP A 743 -75.53 40.30 -9.09
CA ASP A 743 -74.20 40.39 -8.49
C ASP A 743 -73.14 40.10 -9.57
N THR A 744 -73.08 40.97 -10.56
CA THR A 744 -72.17 40.86 -11.70
C THR A 744 -70.89 41.66 -11.45
N ILE A 745 -69.87 41.45 -12.28
CA ILE A 745 -68.76 42.41 -12.41
C ILE A 745 -69.13 43.33 -13.57
N THR A 746 -69.36 44.62 -13.32
CA THR A 746 -69.86 45.56 -14.33
C THR A 746 -69.06 46.86 -14.36
N LEU A 747 -68.60 47.24 -15.54
CA LEU A 747 -68.01 48.54 -15.80
C LEU A 747 -68.81 49.30 -16.87
N SER A 748 -69.09 50.58 -16.62
CA SER A 748 -69.83 51.48 -17.53
C SER A 748 -69.35 52.93 -17.40
N GLY A 749 -69.92 53.87 -18.18
CA GLY A 749 -69.46 55.25 -18.24
C GLY A 749 -68.02 55.34 -18.75
N LEU A 750 -67.16 56.04 -18.00
CA LEU A 750 -65.71 56.13 -18.17
C LEU A 750 -64.97 55.35 -17.06
N GLY A 751 -65.65 54.42 -16.38
CA GLY A 751 -65.13 53.67 -15.25
C GLY A 751 -63.89 52.83 -15.60
N GLN A 752 -62.94 52.73 -14.66
CA GLN A 752 -61.67 52.03 -14.88
C GLN A 752 -61.35 51.03 -13.77
N LEU A 753 -60.94 49.81 -14.14
CA LEU A 753 -60.38 48.81 -13.24
C LEU A 753 -58.96 48.46 -13.70
N ASN A 754 -57.95 48.67 -12.86
CA ASN A 754 -56.53 48.46 -13.17
C ASN A 754 -55.89 47.55 -12.13
N LEU A 755 -55.77 46.25 -12.40
CA LEU A 755 -55.33 45.27 -11.40
C LEU A 755 -54.16 44.41 -11.89
N THR A 756 -53.27 44.04 -10.98
CA THR A 756 -52.26 42.99 -11.23
C THR A 756 -52.46 41.79 -10.31
N ALA A 757 -52.30 40.60 -10.87
CA ALA A 757 -52.52 39.31 -10.21
C ALA A 757 -51.60 39.08 -9.01
N LEU A 758 -51.99 38.10 -8.19
CA LEU A 758 -51.15 37.56 -7.13
C LEU A 758 -49.84 37.01 -7.68
N THR A 759 -48.75 37.32 -6.99
CA THR A 759 -47.37 36.90 -7.31
C THR A 759 -46.99 35.57 -6.67
N SER A 760 -47.80 35.05 -5.76
CA SER A 760 -47.57 33.77 -5.08
C SER A 760 -48.87 33.15 -4.56
N GLY A 761 -48.78 31.92 -4.04
CA GLY A 761 -49.91 31.18 -3.48
C GLY A 761 -50.69 30.35 -4.52
N PRO A 762 -51.75 29.64 -4.11
CA PRO A 762 -52.46 28.69 -4.98
C PRO A 762 -53.22 29.34 -6.15
N TYR A 763 -53.40 30.66 -6.13
CA TYR A 763 -53.99 31.45 -7.20
C TYR A 763 -52.97 32.42 -7.83
N GLN A 764 -51.67 32.10 -7.71
CA GLN A 764 -50.62 32.84 -8.40
C GLN A 764 -50.97 33.01 -9.88
N GLY A 765 -50.75 34.20 -10.41
CA GLY A 765 -51.08 34.54 -11.79
C GLY A 765 -52.54 34.90 -12.04
N VAL A 766 -53.48 34.63 -11.12
CA VAL A 766 -54.91 34.95 -11.28
C VAL A 766 -55.25 36.31 -10.66
N VAL A 767 -55.97 37.16 -11.41
CA VAL A 767 -56.38 38.52 -10.96
C VAL A 767 -57.88 38.67 -10.76
N VAL A 768 -58.67 37.92 -11.53
CA VAL A 768 -60.13 37.87 -11.40
C VAL A 768 -60.58 36.42 -11.42
N LEU A 769 -61.38 36.03 -10.43
CA LEU A 769 -62.02 34.73 -10.31
C LEU A 769 -63.53 34.95 -10.14
N GLN A 770 -64.30 34.76 -11.21
CA GLN A 770 -65.74 34.57 -11.09
C GLN A 770 -65.96 33.17 -10.53
N ALA A 771 -66.81 33.03 -9.51
CA ALA A 771 -67.07 31.73 -8.89
C ALA A 771 -67.32 30.65 -9.97
N PRO A 772 -66.60 29.51 -9.96
CA PRO A 772 -66.56 28.57 -11.09
C PRO A 772 -67.92 28.01 -11.51
N ALA A 773 -68.90 27.95 -10.59
CA ALA A 773 -70.27 27.51 -10.90
C ALA A 773 -71.21 28.64 -11.36
N SER A 774 -70.78 29.90 -11.29
CA SER A 774 -71.62 31.06 -11.54
C SER A 774 -71.68 31.40 -13.03
N SER A 775 -72.91 31.63 -13.51
CA SER A 775 -73.19 32.16 -14.85
C SER A 775 -73.41 33.67 -14.89
N ASN A 776 -73.14 34.38 -13.81
CA ASN A 776 -73.30 35.84 -13.77
C ASN A 776 -72.20 36.49 -14.64
N PRO A 777 -72.56 37.37 -15.59
CA PRO A 777 -71.60 37.85 -16.57
C PRO A 777 -70.60 38.86 -15.99
N ILE A 778 -69.46 38.99 -16.66
CA ILE A 778 -68.57 40.14 -16.57
C ILE A 778 -68.91 41.08 -17.72
N ARG A 779 -69.21 42.34 -17.43
CA ARG A 779 -69.68 43.32 -18.43
C ARG A 779 -68.80 44.56 -18.48
N VAL A 780 -68.34 44.92 -19.68
CA VAL A 780 -67.60 46.17 -19.93
C VAL A 780 -68.29 46.91 -21.06
N THR A 781 -68.97 48.00 -20.72
CA THR A 781 -69.90 48.69 -21.63
C THR A 781 -69.56 50.18 -21.74
N GLU A 782 -70.20 50.88 -22.67
CA GLU A 782 -70.03 52.32 -22.89
C GLU A 782 -68.56 52.68 -23.16
N ASN A 783 -67.88 53.53 -22.38
CA ASN A 783 -66.49 53.92 -22.60
C ASN A 783 -65.54 53.39 -21.49
N ALA A 784 -65.97 52.36 -20.78
CA ALA A 784 -65.25 51.83 -19.63
C ALA A 784 -63.99 51.05 -20.03
N LYS A 785 -63.04 50.92 -19.09
CA LYS A 785 -61.75 50.27 -19.29
C LYS A 785 -61.45 49.23 -18.21
N LEU A 786 -61.19 48.00 -18.61
CA LEU A 786 -60.71 46.93 -17.75
C LEU A 786 -59.27 46.59 -18.16
N ASN A 787 -58.29 46.90 -17.32
CA ASN A 787 -56.88 46.59 -17.54
C ASN A 787 -56.42 45.61 -16.46
N LEU A 788 -56.01 44.43 -16.88
CA LEU A 788 -55.60 43.34 -16.03
C LEU A 788 -54.18 42.90 -16.39
N THR A 789 -53.42 42.46 -15.40
CA THR A 789 -52.11 41.82 -15.56
C THR A 789 -52.19 40.46 -14.89
N GLY A 790 -52.17 39.37 -15.66
CA GLY A 790 -52.46 38.00 -15.21
C GLY A 790 -53.71 37.40 -15.85
N VAL A 791 -54.24 36.33 -15.26
CA VAL A 791 -55.37 35.55 -15.78
C VAL A 791 -56.70 36.03 -15.20
N ALA A 792 -57.66 36.28 -16.09
CA ALA A 792 -59.07 36.46 -15.75
C ALA A 792 -59.81 35.13 -15.98
N TYR A 793 -60.35 34.56 -14.91
CA TYR A 793 -60.97 33.24 -14.91
C TYR A 793 -62.47 33.32 -14.58
N ALA A 794 -63.28 32.96 -15.56
CA ALA A 794 -64.73 33.01 -15.57
C ALA A 794 -65.33 31.75 -16.20
N ALA A 795 -64.93 30.59 -15.69
CA ALA A 795 -65.11 29.29 -16.35
C ALA A 795 -66.55 28.90 -16.72
N HIS A 796 -67.56 29.47 -16.07
CA HIS A 796 -68.98 29.22 -16.38
C HIS A 796 -69.80 30.49 -16.62
N ALA A 797 -69.13 31.64 -16.80
CA ALA A 797 -69.77 32.93 -17.06
C ALA A 797 -69.39 33.51 -18.42
N ALA A 798 -70.35 34.21 -19.03
CA ALA A 798 -70.10 34.99 -20.23
C ALA A 798 -69.37 36.30 -19.92
N VAL A 799 -68.52 36.74 -20.86
CA VAL A 799 -67.89 38.06 -20.84
C VAL A 799 -68.50 38.90 -21.97
N ASP A 800 -69.16 40.00 -21.62
CA ASP A 800 -69.81 40.92 -22.55
C ASP A 800 -69.01 42.23 -22.67
N ILE A 801 -68.56 42.57 -23.87
CA ILE A 801 -67.88 43.82 -24.20
C ILE A 801 -68.67 44.54 -25.29
N SER A 802 -69.21 45.74 -25.01
CA SER A 802 -70.06 46.48 -25.96
C SER A 802 -69.93 48.00 -25.83
N GLY A 803 -70.65 48.76 -26.67
CA GLY A 803 -70.42 50.20 -26.82
C GLY A 803 -69.02 50.51 -27.36
N ASN A 804 -68.21 51.24 -26.62
CA ASN A 804 -66.78 51.49 -26.86
C ASN A 804 -65.90 50.89 -25.74
N GLY A 805 -66.40 49.88 -25.01
CA GLY A 805 -65.72 49.27 -23.88
C GLY A 805 -64.39 48.64 -24.29
N ARG A 806 -63.37 48.72 -23.42
CA ARG A 806 -62.03 48.20 -23.70
C ARG A 806 -61.55 47.28 -22.59
N VAL A 807 -61.15 46.08 -22.95
CA VAL A 807 -60.51 45.10 -22.06
C VAL A 807 -59.09 44.85 -22.55
N THR A 808 -58.11 45.02 -21.67
CA THR A 808 -56.71 44.69 -21.91
C THR A 808 -56.24 43.72 -20.85
N ILE A 809 -55.68 42.57 -21.24
CA ILE A 809 -55.03 41.61 -20.36
C ILE A 809 -53.56 41.52 -20.76
N ASN A 810 -52.66 41.76 -19.82
CA ASN A 810 -51.21 41.75 -19.99
C ASN A 810 -50.59 40.55 -19.23
N PRO A 811 -49.37 40.13 -19.58
CA PRO A 811 -48.69 39.02 -18.90
C PRO A 811 -48.41 39.38 -17.44
N GLY A 812 -48.81 38.50 -16.53
CA GLY A 812 -48.57 38.58 -15.09
C GLY A 812 -47.50 37.60 -14.61
N PRO A 813 -47.49 37.27 -13.30
CA PRO A 813 -46.47 36.42 -12.68
C PRO A 813 -46.42 34.96 -13.13
N GLY A 814 -47.32 34.52 -14.04
CA GLY A 814 -47.48 33.12 -14.42
C GLY A 814 -48.32 32.31 -13.42
N THR A 815 -49.15 31.40 -13.91
CA THR A 815 -49.85 30.41 -13.08
C THR A 815 -48.91 29.26 -12.68
N ALA A 816 -49.29 28.48 -11.67
CA ALA A 816 -48.54 27.29 -11.22
C ALA A 816 -48.63 26.07 -12.17
N THR A 817 -49.11 26.27 -13.41
CA THR A 817 -49.14 25.24 -14.45
C THR A 817 -47.74 25.04 -15.04
N LEU A 818 -47.52 23.91 -15.70
CA LEU A 818 -46.29 23.63 -16.44
C LEU A 818 -46.65 23.36 -17.92
N PRO A 819 -46.37 24.29 -18.85
CA PRO A 819 -45.80 25.63 -18.64
C PRO A 819 -46.78 26.63 -17.95
N PRO A 820 -46.27 27.71 -17.33
CA PRO A 820 -47.09 28.78 -16.75
C PRO A 820 -47.96 29.51 -17.79
N ILE A 821 -49.16 29.95 -17.39
CA ILE A 821 -50.01 30.86 -18.17
C ILE A 821 -49.84 32.27 -17.60
N ASP A 822 -49.24 33.15 -18.39
CA ASP A 822 -48.87 34.49 -17.92
C ASP A 822 -50.04 35.49 -18.03
N GLY A 823 -50.80 35.47 -19.13
CA GLY A 823 -51.89 36.43 -19.35
C GLY A 823 -52.98 35.88 -20.26
N ALA A 824 -54.14 35.53 -19.69
CA ALA A 824 -55.21 34.91 -20.44
C ALA A 824 -56.61 35.35 -19.98
N LEU A 825 -57.58 35.22 -20.88
CA LEU A 825 -59.01 35.17 -20.55
C LEU A 825 -59.49 33.73 -20.70
N ILE A 826 -59.93 33.12 -19.59
CA ILE A 826 -60.60 31.82 -19.59
C ILE A 826 -62.05 32.08 -19.21
N ALA A 827 -62.98 31.90 -20.13
CA ALA A 827 -64.40 32.21 -19.95
C ALA A 827 -65.29 31.09 -20.47
N TYR A 828 -66.59 31.13 -20.19
CA TYR A 828 -67.54 30.18 -20.78
C TYR A 828 -67.88 30.58 -22.22
N ASP A 829 -68.32 31.83 -22.37
CA ASP A 829 -68.60 32.47 -23.66
C ASP A 829 -68.03 33.90 -23.68
N LEU A 830 -67.77 34.42 -24.88
CA LEU A 830 -67.31 35.79 -25.10
C LEU A 830 -68.14 36.47 -26.18
N ASN A 831 -68.70 37.63 -25.85
CA ASN A 831 -69.42 38.49 -26.78
C ASN A 831 -68.75 39.88 -26.86
N VAL A 832 -68.27 40.24 -28.06
CA VAL A 832 -67.68 41.55 -28.35
C VAL A 832 -68.48 42.23 -29.47
N ALA A 833 -69.28 43.23 -29.11
CA ALA A 833 -70.22 43.90 -29.99
C ALA A 833 -69.96 45.41 -30.10
N ASP A 834 -70.70 46.10 -30.98
CA ASP A 834 -70.57 47.53 -31.26
C ASP A 834 -69.12 47.93 -31.61
N ASN A 835 -68.46 48.82 -30.89
CA ASN A 835 -67.02 49.16 -31.05
C ASN A 835 -66.17 48.61 -29.88
N GLY A 836 -66.63 47.55 -29.21
CA GLY A 836 -65.93 46.91 -28.11
C GLY A 836 -64.58 46.32 -28.53
N VAL A 837 -63.59 46.34 -27.64
CA VAL A 837 -62.24 45.83 -27.91
C VAL A 837 -61.75 44.94 -26.77
N LEU A 838 -61.27 43.74 -27.12
CA LEU A 838 -60.47 42.87 -26.26
C LEU A 838 -59.06 42.76 -26.82
N THR A 839 -58.06 43.09 -26.02
CA THR A 839 -56.64 42.86 -26.32
C THR A 839 -56.02 42.00 -25.24
N ILE A 840 -55.39 40.88 -25.63
CA ILE A 840 -54.70 39.98 -24.71
C ILE A 840 -53.25 39.86 -25.17
N ASN A 841 -52.33 40.12 -24.26
CA ASN A 841 -50.92 39.85 -24.42
C ASN A 841 -50.55 38.74 -23.42
N PRO A 842 -50.37 37.48 -23.88
CA PRO A 842 -49.89 36.39 -23.03
C PRO A 842 -48.36 36.43 -22.87
N ASP A 843 -47.65 37.17 -23.72
CA ASP A 843 -46.19 37.21 -23.74
C ASP A 843 -45.63 38.30 -22.85
N SER A 844 -44.86 37.88 -21.84
CA SER A 844 -43.93 38.76 -21.14
C SER A 844 -43.06 39.50 -22.17
N PRO A 845 -42.97 40.84 -22.13
CA PRO A 845 -42.19 41.59 -23.11
C PRO A 845 -40.75 41.07 -23.11
N SER A 846 -40.25 40.67 -24.28
CA SER A 846 -38.87 40.20 -24.42
C SER A 846 -37.95 41.27 -23.83
N LEU A 847 -37.17 40.91 -22.81
CA LEU A 847 -36.05 41.74 -22.40
C LEU A 847 -35.15 41.86 -23.63
N ALA A 848 -35.15 43.02 -24.29
CA ALA A 848 -34.09 43.34 -25.23
C ALA A 848 -32.79 43.12 -24.46
N MET A 849 -31.96 42.17 -24.90
CA MET A 849 -30.69 41.82 -24.28
C MET A 849 -29.86 43.10 -24.13
N ALA A 850 -29.90 43.70 -22.94
CA ALA A 850 -28.97 44.75 -22.59
C ALA A 850 -27.61 44.05 -22.47
N ALA A 851 -26.74 44.27 -23.48
CA ALA A 851 -25.36 43.86 -23.41
C ALA A 851 -24.70 44.55 -22.20
N THR A 852 -24.60 43.83 -21.09
CA THR A 852 -23.75 44.19 -19.96
C THR A 852 -22.30 43.88 -20.35
N PRO A 853 -21.36 44.84 -20.30
CA PRO A 853 -19.95 44.52 -20.43
C PRO A 853 -19.50 43.71 -19.21
N ALA A 854 -18.63 42.74 -19.46
CA ALA A 854 -18.10 41.79 -18.48
C ALA A 854 -17.56 42.49 -17.22
N SER A 855 -18.03 42.04 -16.06
CA SER A 855 -17.45 42.33 -14.75
C SER A 855 -16.13 41.57 -14.61
N GLY A 856 -15.02 42.31 -14.74
CA GLY A 856 -13.71 41.86 -14.30
C GLY A 856 -13.67 41.81 -12.77
N SER A 857 -13.35 40.62 -12.25
CA SER A 857 -12.99 40.34 -10.87
C SER A 857 -11.78 41.16 -10.42
N LEU A 858 -11.89 41.85 -9.28
CA LEU A 858 -10.75 42.14 -8.41
C LEU A 858 -11.15 41.84 -6.96
N ALA A 859 -10.43 40.88 -6.40
CA ALA A 859 -10.56 40.36 -5.05
C ALA A 859 -10.31 41.42 -3.97
N ALA A 860 -10.99 41.24 -2.84
CA ALA A 860 -10.83 42.03 -1.63
C ALA A 860 -9.46 41.83 -0.99
N SER A 861 -8.85 42.93 -0.51
CA SER A 861 -7.92 42.88 0.62
C SER A 861 -8.21 44.02 1.59
N THR A 862 -8.19 43.66 2.86
CA THR A 862 -8.46 44.39 4.10
C THR A 862 -7.75 45.74 4.28
N GLY A 863 -8.42 46.70 4.96
CA GLY A 863 -7.76 47.84 5.59
C GLY A 863 -8.72 48.95 6.03
N ALA A 864 -8.92 49.10 7.34
CA ALA A 864 -9.73 50.16 7.95
C ALA A 864 -8.97 51.51 8.03
N ALA A 865 -9.67 52.64 7.83
CA ALA A 865 -9.65 53.85 8.69
C ALA A 865 -10.30 55.07 7.99
N ASP A 866 -10.99 55.87 8.81
CA ASP A 866 -11.61 57.19 8.58
C ASP A 866 -10.81 58.18 7.72
N VAL A 867 -11.50 59.05 6.94
CA VAL A 867 -11.78 60.47 7.28
C VAL A 867 -12.55 61.24 6.19
N HIS A 868 -13.48 62.08 6.68
CA HIS A 868 -13.90 63.41 6.21
C HIS A 868 -14.68 63.63 4.89
N ALA A 869 -15.85 64.25 5.09
CA ALA A 869 -16.63 65.02 4.12
C ALA A 869 -15.99 66.39 3.80
N ALA A 870 -16.14 66.86 2.56
CA ALA A 870 -16.67 68.20 2.19
C ALA A 870 -16.43 68.58 0.71
N ALA A 871 -17.39 69.37 0.18
CA ALA A 871 -17.37 70.31 -0.96
C ALA A 871 -17.36 69.71 -2.39
N ILE A 872 -18.37 69.92 -3.26
CA ILE A 872 -19.00 71.14 -3.84
C ILE A 872 -18.18 71.80 -4.97
N ALA A 873 -18.90 72.03 -6.10
CA ALA A 873 -18.65 72.93 -7.25
C ALA A 873 -17.97 72.29 -8.48
N SER A 874 -18.69 72.07 -9.59
CA SER A 874 -18.99 73.02 -10.70
C SER A 874 -17.92 72.93 -11.81
N LEU A 875 -18.11 73.17 -13.10
CA LEU A 875 -19.19 73.64 -13.98
C LEU A 875 -18.59 73.55 -15.41
N ALA A 876 -19.42 73.29 -16.42
CA ALA A 876 -19.19 73.57 -17.85
C ALA A 876 -18.08 72.77 -18.59
N GLY A 877 -18.25 72.35 -19.83
CA GLY A 877 -19.35 72.57 -20.76
C GLY A 877 -18.88 72.24 -22.17
N ASP A 878 -19.86 71.93 -23.03
CA ASP A 878 -19.85 72.08 -24.50
C ASP A 878 -18.86 71.18 -25.28
N GLY A 879 -19.20 70.46 -26.35
CA GLY A 879 -20.36 70.45 -27.22
C GLY A 879 -19.88 70.13 -28.63
N GLY A 880 -20.68 69.42 -29.44
CA GLY A 880 -20.49 69.37 -30.89
C GLY A 880 -20.22 67.99 -31.49
N ALA A 881 -21.31 67.35 -31.90
CA ALA A 881 -21.33 66.21 -32.82
C ALA A 881 -20.70 66.54 -34.19
N ARG A 882 -20.12 65.53 -34.84
CA ARG A 882 -20.33 65.26 -36.28
C ARG A 882 -19.93 63.83 -36.65
N ASN A 883 -20.88 63.20 -37.31
CA ASN A 883 -20.92 61.85 -37.87
C ASN A 883 -20.16 61.80 -39.21
N SER A 884 -19.43 60.72 -39.50
CA SER A 884 -19.43 60.03 -40.81
C SER A 884 -18.35 58.94 -40.93
N SER A 885 -18.84 57.70 -41.09
CA SER A 885 -18.43 56.69 -42.08
C SER A 885 -17.10 56.86 -42.84
N ALA A 886 -16.23 55.84 -42.80
CA ALA A 886 -16.00 54.93 -43.94
C ALA A 886 -14.83 53.96 -43.68
N SER A 887 -15.03 52.73 -44.15
CA SER A 887 -14.07 51.63 -44.32
C SER A 887 -12.84 51.98 -45.17
N VAL A 888 -11.72 51.28 -44.97
CA VAL A 888 -10.74 50.73 -45.95
C VAL A 888 -9.68 49.97 -45.12
N SER A 889 -9.61 48.63 -45.06
CA SER A 889 -8.98 47.63 -45.96
C SER A 889 -7.45 47.76 -46.22
N GLY A 890 -6.72 46.64 -46.07
CA GLY A 890 -5.39 46.36 -46.66
C GLY A 890 -4.20 46.70 -45.74
N GLU A 891 -3.53 45.71 -45.13
CA GLU A 891 -2.34 45.00 -45.64
C GLU A 891 -1.17 45.92 -46.07
N ILE A 892 0.00 45.76 -45.44
CA ILE A 892 1.28 45.30 -46.04
C ILE A 892 2.46 45.56 -45.08
N MET A 893 3.37 44.59 -45.12
CA MET A 893 4.62 44.32 -44.42
C MET A 893 5.70 45.42 -44.31
N ALA A 894 6.75 45.04 -43.53
CA ALA A 894 8.18 45.37 -43.67
C ALA A 894 8.63 46.67 -42.98
N GLN A 895 9.82 46.82 -42.38
CA GLN A 895 10.97 45.97 -42.07
C GLN A 895 11.88 46.83 -41.15
N ALA A 896 12.61 46.15 -40.27
CA ALA A 896 13.71 46.56 -39.40
C ALA A 896 14.52 47.86 -39.65
N VAL A 897 14.96 48.50 -38.54
CA VAL A 897 16.27 49.16 -38.40
C VAL A 897 16.91 48.81 -37.03
N LEU A 898 18.23 48.64 -37.09
CA LEU A 898 19.21 47.95 -36.23
C LEU A 898 19.77 48.79 -35.05
N ASN A 899 20.40 48.05 -34.11
CA ASN A 899 21.60 48.38 -33.28
C ASN A 899 21.43 49.21 -31.99
N SER A 900 22.09 48.93 -30.85
CA SER A 900 23.14 47.96 -30.51
C SER A 900 23.40 47.86 -28.98
N MET A 901 24.07 46.77 -28.59
CA MET A 901 25.04 46.61 -27.46
C MET A 901 24.52 46.33 -26.03
N ALA A 902 24.62 45.07 -25.60
CA ALA A 902 25.71 44.58 -24.72
C ALA A 902 25.52 43.08 -24.35
N ALA A 903 26.48 42.24 -24.73
CA ALA A 903 26.80 40.95 -24.10
C ALA A 903 27.89 41.19 -23.02
N PRO A 904 28.31 40.26 -22.13
CA PRO A 904 28.65 38.83 -22.37
C PRO A 904 28.16 37.88 -21.24
N ALA A 905 28.45 36.59 -21.14
CA ALA A 905 28.75 35.44 -22.02
C ALA A 905 29.12 34.28 -21.06
N THR A 906 28.90 33.03 -21.48
CA THR A 906 29.72 31.80 -21.31
C THR A 906 28.80 30.58 -21.45
N ASP A 907 29.15 29.46 -22.07
CA ASP A 907 30.07 29.11 -23.16
C ASP A 907 29.71 27.64 -23.49
N LEU A 908 29.58 27.26 -24.77
CA LEU A 908 29.51 25.85 -25.18
C LEU A 908 30.16 25.70 -26.56
N TRP A 909 31.36 25.12 -26.59
CA TRP A 909 32.05 24.62 -27.79
C TRP A 909 31.98 23.09 -27.76
N LEU A 910 31.31 22.43 -28.72
CA LEU A 910 31.75 22.06 -30.07
C LEU A 910 32.74 20.88 -30.11
N THR A 911 32.40 19.82 -30.86
CA THR A 911 33.31 19.22 -31.85
C THR A 911 32.58 18.29 -32.82
N THR A 912 33.09 18.28 -34.05
CA THR A 912 32.55 17.78 -35.33
C THR A 912 33.22 16.48 -35.81
N VAL A 913 32.43 15.55 -36.39
CA VAL A 913 32.55 14.86 -37.73
C VAL A 913 33.79 13.93 -37.95
N PRO A 914 33.70 12.70 -38.56
CA PRO A 914 33.33 12.53 -39.97
C PRO A 914 32.68 11.22 -40.52
N LEU A 915 31.84 11.44 -41.56
CA LEU A 915 31.62 10.73 -42.84
C LEU A 915 31.92 9.21 -42.99
N LYS A 916 30.91 8.45 -43.46
CA LYS A 916 31.00 7.53 -44.62
C LYS A 916 29.63 7.13 -45.19
N SER A 917 29.67 6.69 -46.44
CA SER A 917 28.66 6.69 -47.51
C SER A 917 27.86 5.39 -47.76
N LYS A 918 26.81 5.50 -48.62
CA LYS A 918 26.15 4.46 -49.49
C LYS A 918 25.15 3.51 -48.78
N THR A 919 23.99 3.08 -49.31
CA THR A 919 23.30 3.15 -50.62
C THR A 919 21.88 2.54 -50.48
N SER A 920 20.89 3.12 -51.18
CA SER A 920 19.70 2.54 -51.86
C SER A 920 18.98 1.28 -51.33
N ALA A 921 17.65 1.37 -51.15
CA ALA A 921 16.62 1.09 -52.16
C ALA A 921 15.28 1.70 -51.72
#